data_AF-A0A2K6SK90-F1
#
_entry.id   AF-A0A2K6SK90-F1
#
_cell.length_a   1.000
_cell.length_b   1.000
_cell.length_c   1.000
_cell.angle_alpha   90.00
_cell.angle_beta   90.00
_cell.angle_gamma   90.00
#
_symmetry.space_group_name_H-M   'P 1'
#
loop_
_entity.id
_entity.type
_entity.pdbx_description
1 polymer ?
#
loop_
_entity_poly.entity_id
_entity_poly.type
_entity_poly.pdbx_seq_one_letter_code
_entity_poly.pdbx_strand_id
1 'polypeptide(L)'
;MPSEGRCWETLQALRSSDKGRLCYHRDWLLRGEDVLEECMSLPKLSSYSGWVIDHVLPHMQENQPVSETSPSSTSASALDQPSFVSKSPDTSSAFSPASPATPNGTKDKDEFQHTESMVLQSSRGIKVEGCIRMYELVHRMKGTEGLRQWQEEQERKVRALSEMASEQLKRFDERKELKQHKEFQDLREVMEKSPSEVIQPFLQILNLKLREAEQQRVKQAEQERLRKEEGQVRLRALYALQEEMLQLSQQLDASEQHRALLKVDLAAFRTRGNQLCSLISGIIRTSSESGCPTAESQAEAERALQEMRDLLTNLGQEITRACEDKKRQDEEEAQVKLQETQMQQGPEAHKEPLASSQGPGGKQIEDLQVKVQDSTMQWYQQLQDASMQCVLTFEGLTNSKDSQAKKIKMDLQKAATIPVSQISTIAGSKLKEIFDKIHSLLSGKLVQSGGRSVSVTLNPQGLDFVQYKLAEKFVKQGEEEVASHHEAAFPIAVVASGIWELHPRVGDLILAHLHKKCPYSVPFYPTFKEGMALEDYQRMLGYQVTDSKVEQQDNFLKRMSGMIRLYAAIIQLRWPYGNRQEIHPHGLNHGWRWLAQILNMEPLSDVTATLLFDFLEVCGNALMKQYQVQFWKMLILLKEDYFPRIEAITSSGQMGSFIRLKQFLEKCLQHKDIPVPKGFLTSSFWRS
;
A
#
# COMPACT_ATOMS: atom_id res chain seq x y z
N MET A 1 -13.26 46.24 -40.52
CA MET A 1 -13.79 45.63 -39.28
C MET A 1 -15.24 46.06 -39.09
N PRO A 2 -16.24 45.23 -39.47
CA PRO A 2 -17.65 45.48 -39.20
C PRO A 2 -18.20 44.37 -38.28
N SER A 3 -17.98 44.48 -36.97
CA SER A 3 -18.48 43.47 -36.01
C SER A 3 -19.07 44.05 -34.72
N GLU A 4 -19.02 45.35 -34.50
CA GLU A 4 -19.54 45.97 -33.26
C GLU A 4 -21.07 46.11 -33.25
N GLY A 5 -21.74 46.14 -34.40
CA GLY A 5 -23.21 46.33 -34.47
C GLY A 5 -24.04 45.12 -34.01
N ARG A 6 -23.57 43.89 -34.24
CA ARG A 6 -24.36 42.67 -33.99
C ARG A 6 -24.40 42.23 -32.52
N CYS A 7 -23.49 42.73 -31.69
CA CYS A 7 -23.41 42.37 -30.27
C CYS A 7 -24.54 43.04 -29.46
N TRP A 8 -24.91 44.27 -29.84
CA TRP A 8 -25.94 45.04 -29.14
C TRP A 8 -27.36 44.51 -29.39
N GLU A 9 -27.67 44.09 -30.62
CA GLU A 9 -28.97 43.50 -30.97
C GLU A 9 -29.22 42.18 -30.22
N THR A 10 -28.17 41.37 -30.05
CA THR A 10 -28.24 40.08 -29.34
C THR A 10 -28.45 40.28 -27.83
N LEU A 11 -27.78 41.27 -27.23
CA LEU A 11 -27.95 41.62 -25.81
C LEU A 11 -29.32 42.26 -25.52
N GLN A 12 -29.84 43.05 -26.46
CA GLN A 12 -31.17 43.65 -26.34
C GLN A 12 -32.28 42.59 -26.51
N ALA A 13 -32.08 41.59 -27.37
CA ALA A 13 -32.97 40.44 -27.52
C ALA A 13 -33.00 39.53 -26.28
N LEU A 14 -31.85 39.35 -25.61
CA LEU A 14 -31.78 38.57 -24.37
C LEU A 14 -32.46 39.28 -23.20
N ARG A 15 -32.31 40.61 -23.07
CA ARG A 15 -33.03 41.42 -22.05
C ARG A 15 -34.53 41.46 -22.26
N SER A 16 -35.01 41.39 -23.50
CA SER A 16 -36.44 41.43 -23.81
C SER A 16 -37.10 40.05 -23.76
N SER A 17 -36.34 38.96 -23.65
CA SER A 17 -36.86 37.60 -23.48
C SER A 17 -37.49 37.36 -22.11
N ASP A 18 -38.42 36.41 -22.02
CA ASP A 18 -39.16 36.08 -20.78
C ASP A 18 -38.23 35.67 -19.63
N LYS A 19 -37.07 35.09 -19.96
CA LYS A 19 -36.02 34.72 -18.98
C LYS A 19 -35.17 35.92 -18.52
N GLY A 20 -35.04 36.95 -19.36
CA GLY A 20 -34.30 38.18 -19.07
C GLY A 20 -35.09 39.23 -18.28
N ARG A 21 -36.42 39.08 -18.19
CA ARG A 21 -37.33 39.97 -17.44
C ARG A 21 -37.60 39.51 -16.00
N LEU A 22 -36.99 38.41 -15.56
CA LEU A 22 -37.13 37.92 -14.19
C LEU A 22 -36.43 38.91 -13.24
N CYS A 23 -37.19 39.47 -12.28
CA CYS A 23 -36.67 40.37 -11.26
C CYS A 23 -35.83 39.59 -10.25
N TYR A 24 -34.51 39.60 -10.41
CA TYR A 24 -33.59 39.11 -9.38
C TYR A 24 -33.42 40.20 -8.32
N HIS A 25 -34.02 40.01 -7.15
CA HIS A 25 -33.80 40.88 -5.99
C HIS A 25 -32.34 40.76 -5.54
N ARG A 26 -31.61 41.87 -5.62
CA ARG A 26 -30.15 41.92 -5.43
C ARG A 26 -29.68 41.73 -3.98
N ASP A 27 -30.60 41.64 -3.03
CA ASP A 27 -30.32 41.60 -1.59
C ASP A 27 -30.52 40.20 -0.95
N TRP A 28 -30.67 39.14 -1.75
CA TRP A 28 -30.90 37.78 -1.25
C TRP A 28 -29.75 37.18 -0.44
N LEU A 29 -28.51 37.61 -0.67
CA LEU A 29 -27.33 37.13 0.07
C LEU A 29 -27.27 37.62 1.53
N LEU A 30 -28.10 38.60 1.93
CA LEU A 30 -28.06 39.20 3.26
C LEU A 30 -29.05 38.59 4.26
N ARG A 31 -29.95 37.68 3.83
CA ARG A 31 -31.06 37.20 4.67
C ARG A 31 -30.99 35.74 5.13
N GLY A 32 -29.89 35.02 4.84
CA GLY A 32 -29.51 33.78 5.55
C GLY A 32 -30.59 32.69 5.67
N GLU A 33 -31.38 32.44 4.63
CA GLU A 33 -32.30 31.29 4.57
C GLU A 33 -31.72 30.21 3.65
N ASP A 34 -31.78 28.95 4.11
CA ASP A 34 -31.15 27.78 3.50
C ASP A 34 -32.03 27.18 2.40
N VAL A 35 -31.65 27.36 1.14
CA VAL A 35 -32.48 27.05 -0.06
C VAL A 35 -32.49 25.55 -0.40
N LEU A 36 -31.86 24.70 0.40
CA LEU A 36 -31.78 23.25 0.13
C LEU A 36 -32.77 22.39 0.93
N GLU A 37 -33.57 22.99 1.81
CA GLU A 37 -34.54 22.23 2.62
C GLU A 37 -35.72 21.69 1.78
N GLU A 38 -36.06 22.33 0.66
CA GLU A 38 -37.08 21.82 -0.29
C GLU A 38 -36.58 20.67 -1.19
N CYS A 39 -35.27 20.45 -1.31
CA CYS A 39 -34.69 19.40 -2.15
C CYS A 39 -34.57 18.03 -1.45
N MET A 40 -34.97 17.93 -0.18
CA MET A 40 -34.92 16.69 0.61
C MET A 40 -36.24 15.91 0.61
N SER A 41 -37.22 16.31 -0.19
CA SER A 41 -38.47 15.57 -0.37
C SER A 41 -38.42 14.65 -1.60
N LEU A 42 -38.96 13.43 -1.47
CA LEU A 42 -39.09 12.47 -2.58
C LEU A 42 -39.77 13.13 -3.79
N PRO A 43 -39.25 12.95 -5.02
CA PRO A 43 -39.79 13.63 -6.20
C PRO A 43 -41.25 13.21 -6.42
N LYS A 44 -42.16 14.18 -6.38
CA LYS A 44 -43.56 13.99 -6.78
C LYS A 44 -43.67 14.22 -8.27
N LEU A 45 -44.22 13.25 -8.98
CA LEU A 45 -44.52 13.39 -10.41
C LEU A 45 -45.54 14.51 -10.62
N SER A 46 -45.31 15.33 -11.65
CA SER A 46 -46.22 16.40 -12.10
C SER A 46 -47.61 15.84 -12.43
N SER A 47 -48.67 16.61 -12.17
CA SER A 47 -50.06 16.28 -12.52
C SER A 47 -50.29 16.01 -14.02
N TYR A 48 -49.32 16.34 -14.87
CA TYR A 48 -49.36 16.07 -16.32
C TYR A 48 -48.79 14.68 -16.71
N SER A 49 -48.20 13.95 -15.77
CA SER A 49 -47.59 12.63 -16.04
C SER A 49 -48.61 11.49 -16.21
N GLY A 50 -49.86 11.67 -15.76
CA GLY A 50 -50.94 10.70 -15.95
C GLY A 50 -51.30 10.49 -17.42
N TRP A 51 -51.22 11.53 -18.25
CA TRP A 51 -51.56 11.44 -19.68
C TRP A 51 -50.62 10.53 -20.48
N VAL A 52 -49.34 10.46 -20.08
CA VAL A 52 -48.31 9.64 -20.74
C VAL A 52 -48.46 8.16 -20.38
N ILE A 53 -48.93 7.85 -19.17
CA ILE A 53 -49.14 6.45 -18.73
C ILE A 53 -50.39 5.85 -19.36
N ASP A 54 -51.47 6.63 -19.56
CA ASP A 54 -52.71 6.15 -20.18
C ASP A 54 -52.61 5.89 -21.70
N HIS A 55 -51.62 6.46 -22.40
CA HIS A 55 -51.52 6.37 -23.87
C HIS A 55 -50.42 5.41 -24.38
N VAL A 56 -49.60 4.83 -23.50
CA VAL A 56 -48.47 3.97 -23.92
C VAL A 56 -48.73 2.48 -23.62
N LEU A 57 -49.70 2.12 -22.78
CA LEU A 57 -50.02 0.72 -22.46
C LEU A 57 -51.54 0.46 -22.43
N PRO A 58 -52.15 -0.11 -23.48
CA PRO A 58 -53.52 -0.62 -23.42
C PRO A 58 -53.55 -1.97 -22.69
N HIS A 59 -54.39 -2.03 -21.65
CA HIS A 59 -54.99 -3.21 -21.01
C HIS A 59 -54.10 -4.19 -20.24
N MET A 60 -54.32 -4.24 -18.92
CA MET A 60 -55.01 -5.32 -18.18
C MET A 60 -55.08 -4.86 -16.70
N GLN A 61 -56.14 -4.15 -16.31
CA GLN A 61 -57.33 -4.69 -15.63
C GLN A 61 -57.07 -5.13 -14.17
N GLU A 62 -57.45 -4.21 -13.27
CA GLU A 62 -58.06 -4.39 -11.93
C GLU A 62 -57.72 -5.63 -11.09
N ASN A 63 -57.16 -5.39 -9.89
CA ASN A 63 -58.00 -5.35 -8.67
C ASN A 63 -57.27 -4.69 -7.49
N GLN A 64 -58.03 -3.90 -6.73
CA GLN A 64 -57.66 -3.06 -5.59
C GLN A 64 -57.45 -3.85 -4.26
N PRO A 65 -56.96 -3.20 -3.18
CA PRO A 65 -56.18 -3.81 -2.10
C PRO A 65 -56.99 -4.15 -0.83
N VAL A 66 -56.42 -4.99 0.05
CA VAL A 66 -56.78 -5.05 1.48
C VAL A 66 -55.52 -5.15 2.35
N SER A 67 -55.58 -4.43 3.45
CA SER A 67 -54.56 -4.01 4.42
C SER A 67 -53.91 -5.09 5.30
N GLU A 68 -52.72 -4.72 5.79
CA GLU A 68 -52.11 -4.94 7.12
C GLU A 68 -52.34 -6.27 7.87
N THR A 69 -51.26 -7.03 8.10
CA THR A 69 -50.69 -7.37 9.43
C THR A 69 -49.56 -8.41 9.32
N SER A 70 -48.49 -8.24 10.08
CA SER A 70 -47.43 -9.25 10.35
C SER A 70 -47.90 -10.20 11.48
N PRO A 71 -47.15 -11.24 11.96
CA PRO A 71 -45.95 -11.91 11.45
C PRO A 71 -46.00 -13.48 11.56
N SER A 72 -44.89 -14.14 11.20
CA SER A 72 -44.32 -15.38 11.79
C SER A 72 -44.47 -16.76 11.10
N SER A 73 -43.31 -17.44 11.12
CA SER A 73 -43.08 -18.88 11.37
C SER A 73 -43.04 -19.91 10.21
N THR A 74 -41.79 -20.31 9.91
CA THR A 74 -41.25 -21.68 9.81
C THR A 74 -41.70 -22.70 8.74
N SER A 75 -40.66 -23.20 8.03
CA SER A 75 -40.43 -24.60 7.61
C SER A 75 -41.08 -25.16 6.33
N ALA A 76 -40.18 -25.39 5.36
CA ALA A 76 -39.89 -26.69 4.73
C ALA A 76 -40.44 -27.02 3.33
N SER A 77 -39.45 -27.33 2.48
CA SER A 77 -39.34 -28.45 1.53
C SER A 77 -39.85 -28.34 0.08
N ALA A 78 -38.89 -28.66 -0.80
CA ALA A 78 -38.98 -29.43 -2.06
C ALA A 78 -39.56 -28.69 -3.28
N LEU A 79 -38.70 -28.29 -4.23
CA LEU A 79 -38.35 -29.03 -5.48
C LEU A 79 -39.41 -28.83 -6.57
N ASP A 80 -39.12 -27.94 -7.53
CA ASP A 80 -38.91 -28.35 -8.93
C ASP A 80 -38.50 -27.14 -9.81
N GLN A 81 -37.46 -27.35 -10.61
CA GLN A 81 -37.00 -26.55 -11.77
C GLN A 81 -37.24 -27.41 -13.03
N PRO A 82 -37.20 -26.93 -14.30
CA PRO A 82 -36.27 -25.92 -14.88
C PRO A 82 -36.99 -24.91 -15.84
N SER A 83 -36.41 -23.89 -16.47
CA SER A 83 -35.40 -23.93 -17.55
C SER A 83 -35.01 -22.53 -18.10
N PHE A 84 -33.69 -22.34 -18.31
CA PHE A 84 -32.96 -21.68 -19.43
C PHE A 84 -32.93 -20.14 -19.72
N VAL A 85 -31.70 -19.59 -19.57
CA VAL A 85 -30.86 -18.72 -20.48
C VAL A 85 -31.40 -17.33 -20.91
N SER A 86 -30.72 -16.21 -20.62
CA SER A 86 -29.67 -15.55 -21.44
C SER A 86 -28.97 -14.44 -20.62
N LYS A 87 -27.65 -14.50 -20.34
CA LYS A 87 -26.52 -13.78 -21.00
C LYS A 87 -26.76 -12.29 -21.38
N SER A 88 -26.07 -11.41 -20.66
CA SER A 88 -25.75 -10.02 -20.99
C SER A 88 -24.33 -9.91 -21.58
N PRO A 89 -24.04 -8.91 -22.45
CA PRO A 89 -22.73 -8.71 -23.05
C PRO A 89 -21.82 -7.78 -22.25
N ASP A 90 -20.53 -8.11 -22.28
CA ASP A 90 -19.39 -7.32 -21.85
C ASP A 90 -19.21 -6.04 -22.67
N THR A 91 -18.82 -4.94 -22.01
CA THR A 91 -18.34 -3.71 -22.64
C THR A 91 -16.91 -3.46 -22.19
N SER A 92 -15.93 -3.81 -23.03
CA SER A 92 -14.53 -3.40 -22.88
C SER A 92 -14.20 -2.35 -23.94
N SER A 93 -14.00 -1.10 -23.50
CA SER A 93 -13.48 0.01 -24.30
C SER A 93 -11.95 0.05 -24.16
N ALA A 94 -11.24 -0.42 -25.18
CA ALA A 94 -9.80 -0.20 -25.32
C ALA A 94 -9.53 0.83 -26.42
N PHE A 95 -8.88 1.92 -26.03
CA PHE A 95 -8.29 2.91 -26.92
C PHE A 95 -7.07 2.31 -27.65
N SER A 96 -6.99 2.52 -28.96
CA SER A 96 -5.77 2.28 -29.74
C SER A 96 -5.27 3.60 -30.37
N PRO A 97 -3.94 3.81 -30.41
CA PRO A 97 -3.31 5.02 -30.94
C PRO A 97 -3.02 4.93 -32.44
N ALA A 98 -2.94 6.10 -33.07
CA ALA A 98 -2.64 6.30 -34.47
C ALA A 98 -1.16 6.07 -34.83
N SER A 99 -0.90 5.67 -36.07
CA SER A 99 0.39 5.84 -36.76
C SER A 99 0.19 5.94 -38.29
N PRO A 100 1.16 6.53 -39.02
CA PRO A 100 0.91 7.32 -40.23
C PRO A 100 1.12 6.59 -41.56
N ALA A 101 0.61 7.20 -42.63
CA ALA A 101 0.60 6.74 -44.02
C ALA A 101 1.93 6.95 -44.78
N THR A 102 2.15 6.18 -45.87
CA THR A 102 2.64 6.56 -47.24
C THR A 102 2.93 5.30 -48.11
N PRO A 103 3.14 5.36 -49.45
CA PRO A 103 2.08 5.01 -50.42
C PRO A 103 2.53 4.01 -51.55
N ASN A 104 1.61 3.78 -52.50
CA ASN A 104 1.75 3.22 -53.87
C ASN A 104 1.44 1.74 -54.12
N GLY A 105 0.52 1.50 -55.07
CA GLY A 105 0.78 0.53 -56.15
C GLY A 105 -0.33 -0.44 -56.61
N THR A 106 -1.42 0.07 -57.20
CA THR A 106 -2.18 -0.49 -58.36
C THR A 106 -2.86 -1.89 -58.36
N LYS A 107 -4.19 -1.86 -58.61
CA LYS A 107 -5.09 -2.78 -59.39
C LYS A 107 -5.26 -4.22 -58.85
N ASP A 108 -6.44 -4.85 -58.75
CA ASP A 108 -7.76 -4.71 -59.39
C ASP A 108 -8.88 -5.29 -58.48
N LYS A 109 -10.10 -4.76 -58.67
CA LYS A 109 -11.47 -5.28 -58.45
C LYS A 109 -11.76 -6.39 -57.41
N ASP A 110 -12.65 -6.12 -56.44
CA ASP A 110 -14.08 -6.47 -56.59
C ASP A 110 -14.97 -5.83 -55.50
N GLU A 111 -16.25 -5.77 -55.84
CA GLU A 111 -17.39 -5.04 -55.28
C GLU A 111 -17.65 -5.20 -53.78
N PHE A 112 -18.03 -4.11 -53.09
CA PHE A 112 -19.19 -4.13 -52.19
C PHE A 112 -19.84 -2.75 -52.13
N GLN A 113 -21.15 -2.74 -52.37
CA GLN A 113 -22.03 -1.59 -52.37
C GLN A 113 -22.17 -1.04 -50.94
N HIS A 114 -21.86 0.24 -50.73
CA HIS A 114 -22.43 1.01 -49.64
C HIS A 114 -23.05 2.29 -50.20
N THR A 115 -24.37 2.36 -50.05
CA THR A 115 -25.22 3.48 -50.43
C THR A 115 -24.92 4.68 -49.55
N GLU A 116 -24.07 5.59 -49.99
CA GLU A 116 -23.99 6.94 -49.42
C GLU A 116 -25.10 7.81 -50.01
N SER A 117 -26.00 8.25 -49.14
CA SER A 117 -26.96 9.31 -49.41
C SER A 117 -26.21 10.63 -49.64
N MET A 118 -25.96 10.97 -50.90
CA MET A 118 -25.48 12.29 -51.32
C MET A 118 -26.47 13.39 -50.90
N VAL A 119 -26.21 14.05 -49.77
CA VAL A 119 -26.76 15.38 -49.51
C VAL A 119 -25.82 16.39 -50.18
N LEU A 120 -26.28 16.99 -51.28
CA LEU A 120 -25.63 18.11 -51.96
C LEU A 120 -25.41 19.26 -50.97
N GLN A 121 -24.25 19.29 -50.31
CA GLN A 121 -23.86 20.44 -49.50
C GLN A 121 -23.60 21.63 -50.42
N SER A 122 -24.30 22.73 -50.16
CA SER A 122 -24.08 24.03 -50.82
C SER A 122 -22.58 24.38 -50.82
N SER A 123 -22.07 24.95 -51.93
CA SER A 123 -20.68 25.39 -52.06
C SER A 123 -20.22 26.36 -50.96
N ARG A 124 -21.17 26.99 -50.27
CA ARG A 124 -20.95 27.84 -49.10
C ARG A 124 -20.77 27.01 -47.80
N GLY A 125 -21.49 25.90 -47.64
CA GLY A 125 -21.38 25.00 -46.50
C GLY A 125 -20.02 24.30 -46.45
N ILE A 126 -19.52 23.82 -47.60
CA ILE A 126 -18.19 23.20 -47.71
C ILE A 126 -17.07 24.18 -47.34
N LYS A 127 -17.20 25.45 -47.72
CA LYS A 127 -16.23 26.51 -47.35
C LYS A 127 -16.25 26.80 -45.84
N VAL A 128 -17.44 26.87 -45.24
CA VAL A 128 -17.59 27.12 -43.80
C VAL A 128 -17.04 25.95 -42.98
N GLU A 129 -17.37 24.70 -43.37
CA GLU A 129 -16.85 23.49 -42.74
C GLU A 129 -15.32 23.40 -42.84
N GLY A 130 -14.74 23.76 -44.00
CA GLY A 130 -13.29 23.85 -44.17
C GLY A 130 -12.63 24.89 -43.26
N CYS A 131 -13.28 26.05 -43.05
CA CYS A 131 -12.82 27.05 -42.10
C CYS A 131 -12.88 26.54 -40.65
N ILE A 132 -13.98 25.86 -40.25
CA ILE A 132 -14.14 25.31 -38.89
C ILE A 132 -13.03 24.30 -38.60
N ARG A 133 -12.79 23.33 -39.48
CA ARG A 133 -11.72 22.33 -39.32
C ARG A 133 -10.34 22.94 -39.24
N MET A 134 -10.09 24.01 -39.99
CA MET A 134 -8.82 24.73 -39.94
C MET A 134 -8.62 25.45 -38.58
N TYR A 135 -9.66 26.08 -38.04
CA TYR A 135 -9.61 26.68 -36.70
C TYR A 135 -9.42 25.63 -35.60
N GLU A 136 -10.11 24.49 -35.69
CA GLU A 136 -9.94 23.38 -34.75
C GLU A 136 -8.52 22.82 -34.77
N LEU A 137 -7.93 22.66 -35.97
CA LEU A 137 -6.55 22.21 -36.11
C LEU A 137 -5.57 23.23 -35.50
N VAL A 138 -5.76 24.52 -35.75
CA VAL A 138 -4.93 25.58 -35.16
C VAL A 138 -5.06 25.61 -33.63
N HIS A 139 -6.26 25.43 -33.09
CA HIS A 139 -6.48 25.35 -31.64
C HIS A 139 -5.83 24.11 -31.02
N ARG A 140 -5.92 22.95 -31.70
CA ARG A 140 -5.25 21.72 -31.27
C ARG A 140 -3.72 21.90 -31.24
N MET A 141 -3.14 22.47 -32.29
CA MET A 141 -1.70 22.74 -32.39
C MET A 141 -1.23 23.72 -31.30
N LYS A 142 -2.00 24.79 -31.03
CA LYS A 142 -1.72 25.73 -29.94
C LYS A 142 -1.81 25.06 -28.56
N GLY A 143 -2.78 24.17 -28.37
CA GLY A 143 -2.91 23.39 -27.13
C GLY A 143 -1.74 22.44 -26.90
N THR A 144 -1.32 21.71 -27.95
CA THR A 144 -0.16 20.80 -27.86
C THR A 144 1.15 21.55 -27.64
N GLU A 145 1.31 22.72 -28.27
CA GLU A 145 2.50 23.56 -28.09
C GLU A 145 2.54 24.17 -26.68
N GLY A 146 1.40 24.62 -26.15
CA GLY A 146 1.30 25.08 -24.77
C GLY A 146 1.62 23.98 -23.75
N LEU A 147 1.19 22.74 -24.01
CA LEU A 147 1.51 21.59 -23.15
C LEU A 147 3.01 21.26 -23.18
N ARG A 148 3.63 21.29 -24.37
CA ARG A 148 5.08 21.10 -24.55
C ARG A 148 5.88 22.16 -23.79
N GLN A 149 5.53 23.44 -23.94
CA GLN A 149 6.19 24.54 -23.24
C GLN A 149 6.03 24.42 -21.72
N TRP A 150 4.84 24.02 -21.25
CA TRP A 150 4.62 23.77 -19.82
C TRP A 150 5.49 22.63 -19.30
N GLN A 151 5.60 21.52 -20.05
CA GLN A 151 6.46 20.40 -19.70
C GLN A 151 7.94 20.80 -19.65
N GLU A 152 8.44 21.49 -20.68
CA GLU A 152 9.83 21.98 -20.73
C GLU A 152 10.15 22.92 -19.54
N GLU A 153 9.19 23.75 -19.13
CA GLU A 153 9.34 24.63 -17.97
C GLU A 153 9.38 23.85 -16.64
N GLN A 154 8.58 22.78 -16.49
CA GLN A 154 8.66 21.90 -15.33
C GLN A 154 9.99 21.15 -15.29
N GLU A 155 10.45 20.59 -16.42
CA GLU A 155 11.74 19.92 -16.50
C GLU A 155 12.90 20.87 -16.19
N ARG A 156 12.83 22.13 -16.63
CA ARG A 156 13.82 23.16 -16.32
C ARG A 156 13.88 23.44 -14.81
N LYS A 157 12.72 23.54 -14.15
CA LYS A 157 12.64 23.73 -12.69
C LYS A 157 13.19 22.53 -11.92
N VAL A 158 12.86 21.31 -12.34
CA VAL A 158 13.37 20.07 -11.73
C VAL A 158 14.90 19.99 -11.88
N ARG A 159 15.44 20.31 -13.06
CA ARG A 159 16.88 20.38 -13.30
C ARG A 159 17.56 21.40 -12.38
N ALA A 160 17.02 22.61 -12.26
CA ALA A 160 17.57 23.64 -11.38
C ALA A 160 17.57 23.22 -9.89
N LEU A 161 16.50 22.56 -9.43
CA LEU A 161 16.42 22.02 -8.07
C LEU A 161 17.45 20.91 -7.84
N SER A 162 17.63 20.02 -8.81
CA SER A 162 18.64 18.95 -8.76
C SER A 162 20.07 19.52 -8.71
N GLU A 163 20.37 20.52 -9.54
CA GLU A 163 21.67 21.20 -9.54
C GLU A 163 21.94 21.87 -8.19
N MET A 164 20.96 22.60 -7.65
CA MET A 164 21.08 23.23 -6.33
C MET A 164 21.30 22.21 -5.21
N ALA A 165 20.57 21.09 -5.22
CA ALA A 165 20.76 20.01 -4.26
C ALA A 165 22.18 19.41 -4.35
N SER A 166 22.67 19.18 -5.58
CA SER A 166 24.02 18.69 -5.81
C SER A 166 25.10 19.65 -5.32
N GLU A 167 24.89 20.96 -5.48
CA GLU A 167 25.82 21.99 -5.02
C GLU A 167 25.82 22.10 -3.48
N GLN A 168 24.65 21.98 -2.84
CA GLN A 168 24.57 21.93 -1.37
C GLN A 168 25.30 20.72 -0.79
N LEU A 169 25.18 19.56 -1.45
CA LEU A 169 25.90 18.35 -1.06
C LEU A 169 27.42 18.54 -1.19
N LYS A 170 27.89 19.07 -2.33
CA LYS A 170 29.32 19.40 -2.53
C LYS A 170 29.84 20.34 -1.44
N ARG A 171 29.10 21.41 -1.13
CA ARG A 171 29.47 22.36 -0.05
C ARG A 171 29.51 21.70 1.33
N PHE A 172 28.63 20.73 1.59
CA PHE A 172 28.65 19.96 2.82
C PHE A 172 29.90 19.08 2.91
N ASP A 173 30.24 18.39 1.82
CA ASP A 173 31.44 17.55 1.73
C ASP A 173 32.71 18.38 1.86
N GLU A 174 32.82 19.51 1.16
CA GLU A 174 33.94 20.46 1.29
C GLU A 174 34.11 20.95 2.74
N ARG A 175 33.01 21.29 3.43
CA ARG A 175 33.06 21.70 4.85
C ARG A 175 33.52 20.56 5.76
N LYS A 176 33.12 19.33 5.46
CA LYS A 176 33.54 18.15 6.20
C LYS A 176 35.05 17.90 6.01
N GLU A 177 35.55 18.00 4.78
CA GLU A 177 36.98 17.89 4.48
C GLU A 177 37.79 19.01 5.13
N LEU A 178 37.33 20.26 5.07
CA LEU A 178 37.96 21.40 5.76
C LEU A 178 38.02 21.18 7.28
N LYS A 179 36.94 20.67 7.88
CA LYS A 179 36.91 20.34 9.31
C LYS A 179 37.91 19.25 9.66
N GLN A 180 37.96 18.18 8.88
CA GLN A 180 38.96 17.12 9.06
C GLN A 180 40.38 17.66 8.90
N HIS A 181 40.64 18.49 7.89
CA HIS A 181 41.95 19.09 7.67
C HIS A 181 42.38 19.98 8.83
N LYS A 182 41.45 20.77 9.38
CA LYS A 182 41.68 21.59 10.57
C LYS A 182 41.96 20.72 11.80
N GLU A 183 41.19 19.66 12.03
CA GLU A 183 41.45 18.71 13.12
C GLU A 183 42.83 18.05 12.98
N PHE A 184 43.25 17.71 11.76
CA PHE A 184 44.59 17.19 11.49
C PHE A 184 45.69 18.24 11.72
N GLN A 185 45.44 19.50 11.38
CA GLN A 185 46.39 20.60 11.58
C GLN A 185 46.54 20.93 13.08
N ASP A 186 45.44 21.01 13.82
CA ASP A 186 45.42 21.22 15.28
C ASP A 186 46.16 20.06 15.98
N LEU A 187 45.95 18.82 15.53
CA LEU A 187 46.62 17.64 16.06
C LEU A 187 48.14 17.66 15.78
N ARG A 188 48.54 18.16 14.61
CA ARG A 188 49.96 18.35 14.24
C ARG A 188 50.62 19.45 15.09
N GLU A 189 49.92 20.53 15.37
CA GLU A 189 50.43 21.61 16.22
C GLU A 189 50.59 21.18 17.68
N VAL A 190 49.64 20.39 18.20
CA VAL A 190 49.75 19.76 19.52
C VAL A 190 50.94 18.80 19.58
N MET A 191 51.22 18.08 18.48
CA MET A 191 52.37 17.18 18.38
C MET A 191 53.72 17.93 18.40
N GLU A 192 53.85 19.06 17.69
CA GLU A 192 55.08 19.88 17.71
C GLU A 192 55.36 20.51 19.08
N LYS A 193 54.31 20.75 19.88
CA LYS A 193 54.40 21.33 21.23
C LYS A 193 54.58 20.29 22.36
N SER A 194 54.47 19.00 22.06
CA SER A 194 54.54 17.92 23.05
C SER A 194 55.95 17.31 23.14
N PRO A 195 56.43 16.87 24.33
CA PRO A 195 57.75 16.27 24.48
C PRO A 195 57.86 14.92 23.74
N SER A 196 59.06 14.64 23.19
CA SER A 196 59.38 13.52 22.28
C SER A 196 58.88 12.13 22.74
N GLU A 197 58.79 11.90 24.05
CA GLU A 197 58.38 10.63 24.65
C GLU A 197 56.88 10.29 24.45
N VAL A 198 56.02 11.29 24.19
CA VAL A 198 54.57 11.09 23.92
C VAL A 198 54.29 10.91 22.42
N ILE A 199 55.25 11.29 21.56
CA ILE A 199 55.08 11.31 20.10
C ILE A 199 55.15 9.90 19.51
N GLN A 200 55.97 9.01 20.06
CA GLN A 200 56.25 7.68 19.48
C GLN A 200 55.02 6.74 19.46
N PRO A 201 54.25 6.58 20.56
CA PRO A 201 53.04 5.74 20.56
C PRO A 201 51.93 6.35 19.70
N PHE A 202 51.84 7.69 19.66
CA PHE A 202 50.82 8.41 18.91
C PHE A 202 51.04 8.34 17.40
N LEU A 203 52.29 8.47 16.93
CA LEU A 203 52.67 8.24 15.53
C LEU A 203 52.35 6.81 15.07
N GLN A 204 52.45 5.83 15.96
CA GLN A 204 52.12 4.44 15.65
C GLN A 204 50.61 4.26 15.44
N ILE A 205 49.78 4.89 16.28
CA ILE A 205 48.32 4.92 16.14
C ILE A 205 47.90 5.67 14.86
N LEU A 206 48.56 6.78 14.52
CA LEU A 206 48.23 7.56 13.33
C LEU A 206 48.58 6.82 12.04
N ASN A 207 49.75 6.17 11.99
CA ASN A 207 50.14 5.30 10.86
C ASN A 207 49.19 4.12 10.69
N LEU A 208 48.66 3.58 11.79
CA LEU A 208 47.65 2.53 11.75
C LEU A 208 46.34 3.06 11.13
N LYS A 209 45.85 4.22 11.58
CA LYS A 209 44.65 4.86 11.02
C LYS A 209 44.81 5.24 9.55
N LEU A 210 46.00 5.67 9.14
CA LEU A 210 46.29 5.97 7.74
C LEU A 210 46.23 4.70 6.88
N ARG A 211 46.83 3.60 7.34
CA ARG A 211 46.72 2.29 6.66
C ARG A 211 45.28 1.79 6.60
N GLU A 212 44.50 1.97 7.67
CA GLU A 212 43.09 1.59 7.70
C GLU A 212 42.27 2.40 6.68
N ALA A 213 42.50 3.71 6.58
CA ALA A 213 41.85 4.58 5.61
C ALA A 213 42.26 4.23 4.16
N GLU A 214 43.53 3.90 3.94
CA GLU A 214 44.04 3.47 2.64
C GLU A 214 43.47 2.11 2.24
N GLN A 215 43.37 1.16 3.17
CA GLN A 215 42.66 -0.10 2.96
C GLN A 215 41.18 0.09 2.64
N GLN A 216 40.51 1.05 3.29
CA GLN A 216 39.12 1.39 2.97
C GLN A 216 38.98 1.97 1.56
N ARG A 217 39.89 2.86 1.13
CA ARG A 217 39.92 3.39 -0.24
C ARG A 217 40.15 2.29 -1.27
N VAL A 218 41.09 1.39 -1.02
CA VAL A 218 41.35 0.24 -1.92
C VAL A 218 40.13 -0.66 -2.02
N LYS A 219 39.47 -0.98 -0.90
CA LYS A 219 38.23 -1.77 -0.89
C LYS A 219 37.09 -1.10 -1.68
N GLN A 220 36.93 0.22 -1.53
CA GLN A 220 35.93 0.98 -2.30
C GLN A 220 36.24 0.97 -3.79
N ALA A 221 37.50 1.21 -4.18
CA ALA A 221 37.93 1.17 -5.57
C ALA A 221 37.77 -0.23 -6.20
N GLU A 222 38.04 -1.29 -5.43
CA GLU A 222 37.84 -2.67 -5.84
C GLU A 222 36.35 -3.00 -6.03
N GLN A 223 35.48 -2.53 -5.13
CA GLN A 223 34.02 -2.67 -5.28
C GLN A 223 33.50 -1.92 -6.51
N GLU A 224 33.99 -0.71 -6.78
CA GLU A 224 33.63 0.03 -7.99
C GLU A 224 34.12 -0.67 -9.27
N ARG A 225 35.31 -1.28 -9.22
CA ARG A 225 35.83 -2.08 -10.34
C ARG A 225 34.95 -3.29 -10.61
N LEU A 226 34.58 -4.03 -9.56
CA LEU A 226 33.68 -5.18 -9.66
C LEU A 226 32.32 -4.79 -10.23
N ARG A 227 31.72 -3.68 -9.79
CA ARG A 227 30.45 -3.18 -10.35
C ARG A 227 30.55 -2.87 -11.85
N LYS A 228 31.67 -2.27 -12.29
CA LYS A 228 31.92 -1.98 -13.72
C LYS A 228 32.10 -3.26 -14.53
N GLU A 229 32.84 -4.23 -14.00
CA GLU A 229 33.01 -5.55 -14.63
C GLU A 229 31.67 -6.29 -14.75
N GLU A 230 30.86 -6.31 -13.68
CA GLU A 230 29.50 -6.88 -13.70
C GLU A 230 28.61 -6.18 -14.73
N GLY A 231 28.63 -4.84 -14.79
CA GLY A 231 27.87 -4.08 -15.77
C GLY A 231 28.26 -4.43 -17.21
N GLN A 232 29.55 -4.63 -17.49
CA GLN A 232 30.04 -5.07 -18.80
C GLN A 232 29.64 -6.52 -19.14
N VAL A 233 29.60 -7.41 -18.15
CA VAL A 233 29.12 -8.79 -18.34
C VAL A 233 27.63 -8.79 -18.68
N ARG A 234 26.81 -8.03 -17.93
CA ARG A 234 25.37 -7.90 -18.18
C ARG A 234 25.07 -7.28 -19.54
N LEU A 235 25.85 -6.28 -19.96
CA LEU A 235 25.70 -5.68 -21.29
C LEU A 235 25.97 -6.70 -22.41
N ARG A 236 27.01 -7.52 -22.26
CA ARG A 236 27.29 -8.61 -23.20
C ARG A 236 26.16 -9.65 -23.23
N ALA A 237 25.58 -9.98 -22.07
CA ALA A 237 24.43 -10.87 -22.00
C ALA A 237 23.21 -10.29 -22.73
N LEU A 238 22.92 -9.00 -22.56
CA LEU A 238 21.81 -8.33 -23.28
C LEU A 238 21.98 -8.38 -24.80
N TYR A 239 23.20 -8.17 -25.32
CA TYR A 239 23.47 -8.31 -26.75
C TYR A 239 23.30 -9.75 -27.24
N ALA A 240 23.69 -10.75 -26.45
CA ALA A 240 23.45 -12.15 -26.78
C ALA A 240 21.96 -12.49 -26.82
N LEU A 241 21.16 -11.97 -25.88
CA LEU A 241 19.70 -12.13 -25.87
C LEU A 241 19.06 -11.46 -27.11
N GLN A 242 19.57 -10.29 -27.53
CA GLN A 242 19.11 -9.62 -28.75
C GLN A 242 19.39 -10.46 -30.01
N GLU A 243 20.56 -11.08 -30.09
CA GLU A 243 20.91 -11.97 -31.22
C GLU A 243 19.97 -13.18 -31.28
N GLU A 244 19.71 -13.83 -30.14
CA GLU A 244 18.77 -14.96 -30.09
C GLU A 244 17.34 -14.54 -30.47
N MET A 245 16.90 -13.37 -29.98
CA MET A 245 15.61 -12.79 -30.33
C MET A 245 15.44 -12.59 -31.85
N LEU A 246 16.49 -12.09 -32.51
CA LEU A 246 16.51 -11.87 -33.96
C LEU A 246 16.43 -13.21 -34.71
N GLN A 247 17.11 -14.26 -34.24
CA GLN A 247 17.02 -15.60 -34.83
C GLN A 247 15.61 -16.19 -34.72
N LEU A 248 14.97 -16.06 -33.55
CA LEU A 248 13.58 -16.51 -33.35
C LEU A 248 12.59 -15.70 -34.21
N SER A 249 12.79 -14.39 -34.36
CA SER A 249 11.99 -13.56 -35.25
C SER A 249 12.10 -13.99 -36.71
N GLN A 250 13.29 -14.42 -37.17
CA GLN A 250 13.48 -14.95 -38.53
C GLN A 250 12.75 -16.29 -38.73
N GLN A 251 12.71 -17.16 -37.71
CA GLN A 251 11.91 -18.40 -37.75
C GLN A 251 10.41 -18.11 -37.83
N LEU A 252 9.96 -17.05 -37.16
CA LEU A 252 8.58 -16.59 -37.22
C LEU A 252 8.22 -16.11 -38.63
N ASP A 253 9.10 -15.34 -39.27
CA ASP A 253 8.91 -14.89 -40.66
C ASP A 253 8.98 -16.06 -41.67
N ALA A 254 9.82 -17.07 -41.44
CA ALA A 254 9.92 -18.27 -42.29
C ALA A 254 8.65 -19.14 -42.28
N SER A 255 7.84 -19.02 -41.23
CA SER A 255 6.58 -19.76 -41.07
C SER A 255 5.46 -19.28 -42.00
N GLU A 256 5.66 -18.20 -42.78
CA GLU A 256 4.72 -17.71 -43.79
C GLU A 256 4.38 -18.74 -44.88
N GLN A 257 5.22 -19.75 -45.09
CA GLN A 257 4.95 -20.84 -46.04
C GLN A 257 3.69 -21.66 -45.68
N HIS A 258 3.28 -21.66 -44.42
CA HIS A 258 2.09 -22.37 -43.93
C HIS A 258 0.82 -21.50 -43.89
N ARG A 259 0.88 -20.26 -44.40
CA ARG A 259 -0.24 -19.31 -44.38
C ARG A 259 -1.52 -19.85 -45.05
N ALA A 260 -1.39 -20.70 -46.06
CA ALA A 260 -2.53 -21.31 -46.75
C ALA A 260 -3.22 -22.43 -45.96
N LEU A 261 -2.58 -22.95 -44.91
CA LEU A 261 -3.10 -24.06 -44.08
C LEU A 261 -3.78 -23.55 -42.80
N LEU A 262 -3.34 -22.41 -42.29
CA LEU A 262 -3.79 -21.87 -41.01
C LEU A 262 -5.08 -21.05 -41.14
N LYS A 263 -6.07 -21.34 -40.28
CA LYS A 263 -7.28 -20.51 -40.10
C LYS A 263 -7.05 -19.33 -39.14
N VAL A 264 -5.87 -19.24 -38.51
CA VAL A 264 -5.50 -18.24 -37.51
C VAL A 264 -4.73 -17.07 -38.15
N ASP A 265 -4.90 -15.86 -37.61
CA ASP A 265 -4.24 -14.65 -38.09
C ASP A 265 -2.73 -14.66 -37.80
N LEU A 266 -1.95 -15.09 -38.79
CA LEU A 266 -0.47 -15.10 -38.75
C LEU A 266 0.12 -13.70 -38.54
N ALA A 267 -0.60 -12.63 -38.91
CA ALA A 267 -0.13 -11.26 -38.75
C ALA A 267 -0.04 -10.86 -37.27
N ALA A 268 -0.95 -11.36 -36.42
CA ALA A 268 -0.95 -11.08 -34.98
C ALA A 268 0.30 -11.63 -34.28
N PHE A 269 0.74 -12.84 -34.64
CA PHE A 269 1.97 -13.45 -34.13
C PHE A 269 3.19 -12.60 -34.51
N ARG A 270 3.25 -12.13 -35.77
CA ARG A 270 4.33 -11.28 -36.27
C ARG A 270 4.37 -9.90 -35.61
N THR A 271 3.21 -9.26 -35.43
CA THR A 271 3.13 -7.98 -34.72
C THR A 271 3.63 -8.12 -33.29
N ARG A 272 3.25 -9.19 -32.58
CA ARG A 272 3.73 -9.45 -31.22
C ARG A 272 5.23 -9.75 -31.19
N GLY A 273 5.76 -10.56 -32.12
CA GLY A 273 7.20 -10.79 -32.24
C GLY A 273 8.00 -9.49 -32.45
N ASN A 274 7.54 -8.62 -33.35
CA ASN A 274 8.16 -7.32 -33.60
C ASN A 274 8.11 -6.38 -32.38
N GLN A 275 7.02 -6.41 -31.61
CA GLN A 275 6.93 -5.67 -30.34
C GLN A 275 7.98 -6.13 -29.34
N LEU A 276 8.17 -7.45 -29.20
CA LEU A 276 9.19 -8.02 -28.33
C LEU A 276 10.59 -7.57 -28.81
N CYS A 277 10.89 -7.62 -30.11
CA CYS A 277 12.19 -7.18 -30.66
C CYS A 277 12.48 -5.70 -30.38
N SER A 278 11.45 -4.84 -30.44
CA SER A 278 11.59 -3.42 -30.12
C SER A 278 11.79 -3.18 -28.61
N LEU A 279 11.22 -4.01 -27.74
CA LEU A 279 11.40 -3.95 -26.29
C LEU A 279 12.86 -4.20 -25.89
N ILE A 280 13.49 -5.30 -26.36
CA ILE A 280 14.90 -5.60 -26.05
C ILE A 280 15.83 -4.50 -26.59
N SER A 281 15.56 -4.00 -27.81
CA SER A 281 16.33 -2.90 -28.39
C SER A 281 16.21 -1.61 -27.57
N GLY A 282 15.03 -1.34 -27.01
CA GLY A 282 14.80 -0.22 -26.08
C GLY A 282 15.54 -0.37 -24.75
N ILE A 283 15.57 -1.59 -24.20
CA ILE A 283 16.32 -1.93 -22.97
C ILE A 283 17.83 -1.71 -23.17
N ILE A 284 18.37 -2.13 -24.31
CA ILE A 284 19.80 -1.93 -24.62
C ILE A 284 20.14 -0.45 -24.75
N ARG A 285 19.31 0.33 -25.46
CA ARG A 285 19.50 1.78 -25.60
C ARG A 285 19.50 2.49 -24.26
N THR A 286 18.48 2.25 -23.42
CA THR A 286 18.38 2.86 -22.08
C THR A 286 19.53 2.44 -21.15
N SER A 287 19.99 1.19 -21.26
CA SER A 287 21.16 0.69 -20.52
C SER A 287 22.48 1.31 -20.98
N SER A 288 22.59 1.68 -22.26
CA SER A 288 23.77 2.36 -22.82
C SER A 288 23.85 3.83 -22.42
N GLU A 289 22.71 4.51 -22.28
CA GLU A 289 22.60 5.91 -21.88
C GLU A 289 22.83 6.10 -20.37
N SER A 290 22.42 5.13 -19.54
CA SER A 290 22.54 5.17 -18.08
C SER A 290 23.90 4.65 -17.54
N GLY A 291 24.75 4.08 -18.39
CA GLY A 291 26.14 3.73 -18.06
C GLY A 291 26.34 2.40 -17.32
N CYS A 292 25.30 1.73 -16.83
CA CYS A 292 25.36 0.38 -16.26
C CYS A 292 23.99 -0.33 -16.35
N PRO A 293 23.87 -1.48 -17.05
CA PRO A 293 22.64 -2.29 -17.04
C PRO A 293 22.31 -2.83 -15.64
N THR A 294 21.05 -2.64 -15.23
CA THR A 294 20.52 -3.14 -13.96
C THR A 294 20.18 -4.63 -14.05
N ALA A 295 20.08 -5.30 -12.90
CA ALA A 295 19.63 -6.70 -12.87
C ALA A 295 18.18 -6.84 -13.36
N GLU A 296 17.36 -5.82 -13.15
CA GLU A 296 15.97 -5.74 -13.60
C GLU A 296 15.90 -5.67 -15.13
N SER A 297 16.73 -4.84 -15.77
CA SER A 297 16.73 -4.72 -17.24
C SER A 297 17.17 -6.01 -17.93
N GLN A 298 18.10 -6.76 -17.33
CA GLN A 298 18.45 -8.10 -17.78
C GLN A 298 17.29 -9.10 -17.63
N ALA A 299 16.62 -9.12 -16.48
CA ALA A 299 15.50 -10.03 -16.23
C ALA A 299 14.28 -9.73 -17.14
N GLU A 300 14.05 -8.46 -17.46
CA GLU A 300 13.02 -8.06 -18.44
C GLU A 300 13.36 -8.53 -19.85
N ALA A 301 14.62 -8.42 -20.28
CA ALA A 301 15.06 -8.93 -21.58
C ALA A 301 14.97 -10.47 -21.66
N GLU A 302 15.32 -11.19 -20.59
CA GLU A 302 15.17 -12.65 -20.50
C GLU A 302 13.70 -13.07 -20.56
N ARG A 303 12.80 -12.32 -19.92
CA ARG A 303 11.35 -12.57 -19.99
C ARG A 303 10.80 -12.33 -21.40
N ALA A 304 11.21 -11.25 -22.07
CA ALA A 304 10.79 -10.95 -23.43
C ALA A 304 11.23 -12.04 -24.41
N LEU A 305 12.43 -12.61 -24.22
CA LEU A 305 12.92 -13.74 -24.99
C LEU A 305 12.12 -15.01 -24.72
N GLN A 306 11.77 -15.29 -23.46
CA GLN A 306 10.92 -16.43 -23.13
C GLN A 306 9.52 -16.31 -23.76
N GLU A 307 8.93 -15.12 -23.75
CA GLU A 307 7.66 -14.87 -24.45
C GLU A 307 7.76 -15.12 -25.97
N MET A 308 8.90 -14.80 -26.59
CA MET A 308 9.14 -15.09 -28.01
C MET A 308 9.20 -16.61 -28.29
N ARG A 309 9.85 -17.39 -27.40
CA ARG A 309 9.92 -18.85 -27.51
C ARG A 309 8.53 -19.50 -27.34
N ASP A 310 7.74 -18.99 -26.40
CA ASP A 310 6.37 -19.47 -26.17
C ASP A 310 5.47 -19.16 -27.38
N LEU A 311 5.65 -17.98 -27.99
CA LEU A 311 4.93 -17.56 -29.19
C LEU A 311 5.21 -18.49 -30.38
N LEU A 312 6.47 -18.87 -30.61
CA LEU A 312 6.86 -19.85 -31.64
C LEU A 312 6.32 -21.25 -31.35
N THR A 313 6.32 -21.67 -30.08
CA THR A 313 5.78 -22.98 -29.67
C THR A 313 4.29 -23.06 -29.93
N ASN A 314 3.54 -22.01 -29.58
CA ASN A 314 2.10 -21.91 -29.84
C ASN A 314 1.82 -21.93 -31.35
N LEU A 315 2.60 -21.19 -32.15
CA LEU A 315 2.47 -21.21 -33.61
C LEU A 315 2.71 -22.60 -34.19
N GLY A 316 3.74 -23.32 -33.72
CA GLY A 316 4.04 -24.69 -34.15
C GLY A 316 2.91 -25.68 -33.81
N GLN A 317 2.27 -25.53 -32.65
CA GLN A 317 1.10 -26.33 -32.27
C GLN A 317 -0.10 -26.06 -33.18
N GLU A 318 -0.36 -24.79 -33.51
CA GLU A 318 -1.44 -24.41 -34.44
C GLU A 318 -1.18 -24.93 -35.86
N ILE A 319 0.07 -24.89 -36.35
CA ILE A 319 0.45 -25.48 -37.63
C ILE A 319 0.19 -27.00 -37.63
N THR A 320 0.56 -27.69 -36.55
CA THR A 320 0.36 -29.14 -36.42
C THR A 320 -1.13 -29.50 -36.42
N ARG A 321 -1.95 -28.77 -35.66
CA ARG A 321 -3.42 -28.93 -35.63
C ARG A 321 -4.04 -28.69 -37.00
N ALA A 322 -3.64 -27.62 -37.70
CA ALA A 322 -4.14 -27.33 -39.03
C ALA A 322 -3.77 -28.41 -40.06
N CYS A 323 -2.57 -29.00 -39.96
CA CYS A 323 -2.17 -30.13 -40.79
C CYS A 323 -2.99 -31.40 -40.50
N GLU A 324 -3.28 -31.69 -39.22
CA GLU A 324 -4.11 -32.84 -38.82
C GLU A 324 -5.58 -32.66 -39.26
N ASP A 325 -6.12 -31.45 -39.14
CA ASP A 325 -7.47 -31.12 -39.59
C ASP A 325 -7.59 -31.24 -41.12
N LYS A 326 -6.61 -30.73 -41.86
CA LYS A 326 -6.59 -30.88 -43.32
C LYS A 326 -6.50 -32.34 -43.74
N LYS A 327 -5.68 -33.14 -43.06
CA LYS A 327 -5.60 -34.59 -43.32
C LYS A 327 -6.92 -35.28 -43.04
N ARG A 328 -7.63 -34.90 -41.97
CA ARG A 328 -8.96 -35.43 -41.64
C ARG A 328 -10.01 -35.03 -42.66
N GLN A 329 -9.96 -33.78 -43.14
CA GLN A 329 -10.84 -33.29 -44.21
C GLN A 329 -10.59 -34.02 -45.54
N ASP A 330 -9.32 -34.25 -45.91
CA ASP A 330 -8.97 -35.00 -47.11
C ASP A 330 -9.41 -36.49 -47.01
N GLU A 331 -9.32 -37.09 -45.81
CA GLU A 331 -9.80 -38.44 -45.52
C GLU A 331 -11.34 -38.53 -45.55
N GLU A 332 -12.04 -37.54 -44.99
CA GLU A 332 -13.51 -37.42 -45.02
C GLU A 332 -14.02 -37.15 -46.44
N GLU A 333 -13.39 -36.27 -47.22
CA GLU A 333 -13.74 -36.03 -48.62
C GLU A 333 -13.51 -37.26 -49.50
N ALA A 334 -12.46 -38.05 -49.23
CA ALA A 334 -12.22 -39.31 -49.91
C ALA A 334 -13.29 -40.36 -49.56
N GLN A 335 -13.75 -40.41 -48.30
CA GLN A 335 -14.85 -41.27 -47.87
C GLN A 335 -16.19 -40.83 -48.46
N VAL A 336 -16.48 -39.52 -48.52
CA VAL A 336 -17.70 -38.96 -49.12
C VAL A 336 -17.75 -39.23 -50.62
N LYS A 337 -16.65 -39.06 -51.36
CA LYS A 337 -16.59 -39.41 -52.80
C LYS A 337 -16.82 -40.91 -53.06
N LEU A 338 -16.38 -41.77 -52.15
CA LEU A 338 -16.68 -43.22 -52.16
C LEU A 338 -18.16 -43.51 -51.86
N GLN A 339 -18.77 -42.74 -50.97
CA GLN A 339 -20.18 -42.88 -50.58
C GLN A 339 -21.16 -42.30 -51.62
N GLU A 340 -20.80 -41.20 -52.29
CA GLU A 340 -21.58 -40.58 -53.39
C GLU A 340 -21.67 -41.47 -54.64
N THR A 341 -20.72 -42.39 -54.83
CA THR A 341 -20.79 -43.37 -55.92
C THR A 341 -21.80 -44.50 -55.63
N GLN A 342 -22.27 -44.66 -54.38
CA GLN A 342 -23.10 -45.80 -53.97
C GLN A 342 -24.57 -45.48 -53.64
N MET A 343 -25.04 -44.23 -53.64
CA MET A 343 -26.47 -43.95 -53.37
C MET A 343 -27.08 -42.88 -54.28
N GLN A 344 -27.43 -43.30 -55.50
CA GLN A 344 -28.66 -42.82 -56.15
C GLN A 344 -29.86 -43.53 -55.50
N GLN A 345 -30.52 -42.87 -54.54
CA GLN A 345 -31.94 -42.99 -54.14
C GLN A 345 -32.11 -42.36 -52.75
N GLY A 346 -32.80 -41.21 -52.67
CA GLY A 346 -33.18 -40.55 -51.40
C GLY A 346 -34.57 -40.99 -50.89
N PRO A 347 -35.30 -40.18 -50.11
CA PRO A 347 -34.90 -39.36 -48.95
C PRO A 347 -35.85 -39.57 -47.72
N GLU A 348 -35.50 -39.06 -46.53
CA GLU A 348 -36.32 -38.18 -45.65
C GLU A 348 -36.07 -38.28 -44.11
N ALA A 349 -35.99 -37.06 -43.54
CA ALA A 349 -36.48 -36.57 -42.24
C ALA A 349 -35.85 -37.00 -40.88
N HIS A 350 -35.28 -35.99 -40.20
CA HIS A 350 -34.84 -35.97 -38.81
C HIS A 350 -35.97 -35.66 -37.80
N LYS A 351 -35.83 -36.20 -36.58
CA LYS A 351 -36.33 -35.64 -35.30
C LYS A 351 -35.22 -35.77 -34.22
N GLU A 352 -35.03 -34.69 -33.45
CA GLU A 352 -34.25 -34.53 -32.19
C GLU A 352 -34.75 -35.47 -31.04
N PRO A 353 -34.18 -35.57 -29.80
CA PRO A 353 -33.36 -34.58 -29.03
C PRO A 353 -32.28 -35.06 -27.99
N LEU A 354 -31.50 -34.08 -27.48
CA LEU A 354 -30.91 -33.80 -26.13
C LEU A 354 -30.33 -34.91 -25.20
N ALA A 355 -29.18 -34.63 -24.53
CA ALA A 355 -29.08 -34.49 -23.05
C ALA A 355 -27.66 -34.25 -22.43
N SER A 356 -27.62 -33.32 -21.45
CA SER A 356 -26.83 -33.30 -20.17
C SER A 356 -25.31 -32.97 -20.21
N SER A 357 -24.64 -32.35 -19.23
CA SER A 357 -24.91 -32.10 -17.80
C SER A 357 -23.98 -31.03 -17.17
N GLN A 358 -24.56 -30.28 -16.22
CA GLN A 358 -24.08 -29.78 -14.90
C GLN A 358 -22.74 -29.00 -14.69
N GLY A 359 -22.87 -27.88 -13.94
CA GLY A 359 -21.80 -26.99 -13.38
C GLY A 359 -21.10 -27.57 -12.13
N PRO A 360 -20.48 -26.79 -11.22
CA PRO A 360 -20.86 -25.48 -10.61
C PRO A 360 -19.68 -24.46 -10.60
N GLY A 361 -19.67 -23.23 -10.06
CA GLY A 361 -20.51 -22.39 -9.20
C GLY A 361 -19.57 -21.43 -8.43
N GLY A 362 -19.84 -20.12 -8.41
CA GLY A 362 -19.03 -19.13 -7.67
C GLY A 362 -19.88 -17.91 -7.27
N LYS A 363 -19.97 -17.65 -5.96
CA LYS A 363 -20.78 -16.60 -5.33
C LYS A 363 -19.99 -15.31 -5.12
N GLN A 364 -20.75 -14.22 -5.11
CA GLN A 364 -20.39 -12.82 -4.87
C GLN A 364 -19.80 -12.56 -3.46
N ILE A 365 -18.95 -11.54 -3.35
CA ILE A 365 -18.52 -10.94 -2.08
C ILE A 365 -19.14 -9.53 -2.00
N GLU A 366 -19.91 -9.30 -0.93
CA GLU A 366 -20.56 -8.04 -0.56
C GLU A 366 -19.57 -7.03 0.04
N ASP A 367 -19.90 -5.75 -0.12
CA ASP A 367 -19.24 -4.56 0.41
C ASP A 367 -18.88 -4.65 1.91
N LEU A 368 -17.58 -4.58 2.22
CA LEU A 368 -17.07 -4.38 3.59
C LEU A 368 -17.18 -2.90 3.98
N GLN A 369 -18.31 -2.50 4.55
CA GLN A 369 -18.41 -1.23 5.27
C GLN A 369 -17.85 -1.31 6.69
N VAL A 370 -17.14 -0.23 7.04
CA VAL A 370 -16.51 0.09 8.33
C VAL A 370 -17.51 0.05 9.48
N LYS A 371 -17.60 -1.10 10.17
CA LYS A 371 -18.11 -1.18 11.55
C LYS A 371 -17.08 -1.90 12.40
N VAL A 372 -16.21 -1.12 13.04
CA VAL A 372 -15.46 -1.61 14.21
C VAL A 372 -16.51 -2.16 15.19
N GLN A 373 -16.33 -3.40 15.66
CA GLN A 373 -17.26 -4.00 16.63
C GLN A 373 -17.37 -3.06 17.84
N ASP A 374 -18.58 -2.58 18.16
CA ASP A 374 -18.85 -1.64 19.27
C ASP A 374 -18.19 -2.06 20.60
N SER A 375 -18.01 -3.36 20.81
CA SER A 375 -17.30 -3.93 21.98
C SER A 375 -15.85 -3.49 22.11
N THR A 376 -15.07 -3.37 21.02
CA THR A 376 -13.66 -2.91 21.09
C THR A 376 -13.59 -1.46 21.53
N MET A 377 -14.50 -0.62 21.02
CA MET A 377 -14.53 0.81 21.35
C MET A 377 -15.01 1.05 22.78
N GLN A 378 -15.99 0.28 23.26
CA GLN A 378 -16.41 0.33 24.67
C GLN A 378 -15.27 -0.06 25.61
N TRP A 379 -14.54 -1.13 25.29
CA TRP A 379 -13.37 -1.55 26.08
C TRP A 379 -12.24 -0.50 26.05
N TYR A 380 -11.96 0.10 24.88
CA TYR A 380 -11.03 1.22 24.77
C TYR A 380 -11.45 2.39 25.68
N GLN A 381 -12.72 2.78 25.62
CA GLN A 381 -13.24 3.89 26.43
C GLN A 381 -13.12 3.60 27.92
N GLN A 382 -13.44 2.37 28.36
CA GLN A 382 -13.27 1.95 29.75
C GLN A 382 -11.82 2.10 30.23
N LEU A 383 -10.84 1.70 29.41
CA LEU A 383 -9.42 1.86 29.74
C LEU A 383 -9.01 3.34 29.81
N GLN A 384 -9.48 4.18 28.88
CA GLN A 384 -9.20 5.62 28.89
C GLN A 384 -9.82 6.30 30.12
N ASP A 385 -11.07 5.98 30.44
CA ASP A 385 -11.78 6.53 31.60
C ASP A 385 -11.10 6.08 32.90
N ALA A 386 -10.72 4.81 33.03
CA ALA A 386 -9.98 4.30 34.18
C ALA A 386 -8.62 5.02 34.36
N SER A 387 -7.90 5.29 33.26
CA SER A 387 -6.67 6.07 33.30
C SER A 387 -6.93 7.52 33.72
N MET A 388 -8.02 8.15 33.26
CA MET A 388 -8.39 9.51 33.67
C MET A 388 -8.74 9.56 35.16
N GLN A 389 -9.50 8.59 35.67
CA GLN A 389 -9.80 8.47 37.10
C GLN A 389 -8.53 8.29 37.95
N CYS A 390 -7.55 7.52 37.44
CA CYS A 390 -6.24 7.39 38.09
C CYS A 390 -5.54 8.75 38.24
N VAL A 391 -5.52 9.56 37.18
CA VAL A 391 -4.92 10.91 37.20
C VAL A 391 -5.58 11.82 38.24
N LEU A 392 -6.92 11.78 38.35
CA LEU A 392 -7.66 12.55 39.35
C LEU A 392 -7.32 12.10 40.78
N THR A 393 -7.09 10.80 40.99
CA THR A 393 -6.82 10.23 42.32
C THR A 393 -5.51 10.75 42.93
N PHE A 394 -4.49 11.02 42.12
CA PHE A 394 -3.20 11.56 42.57
C PHE A 394 -2.99 13.04 42.18
N GLU A 395 -4.05 13.76 41.80
CA GLU A 395 -3.97 15.17 41.40
C GLU A 395 -3.35 16.05 42.50
N GLY A 396 -3.74 15.81 43.76
CA GLY A 396 -3.19 16.49 44.93
C GLY A 396 -1.66 16.39 45.04
N LEU A 397 -1.09 15.21 44.76
CA LEU A 397 0.36 14.99 44.76
C LEU A 397 1.04 15.73 43.60
N THR A 398 0.42 15.75 42.41
CA THR A 398 1.01 16.37 41.22
C THR A 398 1.03 17.90 41.30
N ASN A 399 -0.06 18.49 41.77
CA ASN A 399 -0.32 19.94 41.81
C ASN A 399 0.10 20.61 43.13
N SER A 400 0.58 19.84 44.12
CA SER A 400 1.07 20.37 45.40
C SER A 400 2.17 21.43 45.22
N LYS A 401 2.06 22.53 45.95
CA LYS A 401 3.10 23.58 46.00
C LYS A 401 4.18 23.30 47.05
N ASP A 402 3.90 22.40 47.98
CA ASP A 402 4.77 22.06 49.11
C ASP A 402 6.10 21.45 48.67
N SER A 403 7.18 21.95 49.27
CA SER A 403 8.55 21.49 48.97
C SER A 403 8.75 20.00 49.26
N GLN A 404 8.19 19.51 50.38
CA GLN A 404 8.28 18.11 50.78
C GLN A 404 7.49 17.19 49.83
N ALA A 405 6.27 17.58 49.44
CA ALA A 405 5.45 16.80 48.51
C ALA A 405 6.10 16.72 47.12
N LYS A 406 6.68 17.82 46.62
CA LYS A 406 7.47 17.83 45.37
C LYS A 406 8.69 16.91 45.44
N LYS A 407 9.39 16.89 46.57
CA LYS A 407 10.53 16.00 46.79
C LYS A 407 10.11 14.53 46.76
N ILE A 408 9.05 14.18 47.49
CA ILE A 408 8.49 12.82 47.49
C ILE A 408 8.04 12.41 46.08
N LYS A 409 7.34 13.30 45.36
CA LYS A 409 6.93 13.06 43.97
C LYS A 409 8.13 12.75 43.06
N MET A 410 9.19 13.57 43.13
CA MET A 410 10.39 13.39 42.33
C MET A 410 11.10 12.06 42.65
N ASP A 411 11.22 11.74 43.93
CA ASP A 411 11.88 10.52 44.41
C ASP A 411 11.08 9.26 44.02
N LEU A 412 9.75 9.28 44.14
CA LEU A 412 8.86 8.20 43.66
C LEU A 412 8.92 8.03 42.15
N GLN A 413 8.87 9.12 41.38
CA GLN A 413 8.98 9.06 39.93
C GLN A 413 10.32 8.47 39.48
N LYS A 414 11.43 8.90 40.10
CA LYS A 414 12.76 8.33 39.84
C LYS A 414 12.81 6.85 40.19
N ALA A 415 12.32 6.46 41.37
CA ALA A 415 12.31 5.06 41.81
C ALA A 415 11.50 4.15 40.88
N ALA A 416 10.41 4.66 40.30
CA ALA A 416 9.58 3.92 39.34
C ALA A 416 10.19 3.85 37.94
N THR A 417 10.79 4.95 37.45
CA THR A 417 11.16 5.07 36.03
C THR A 417 12.59 4.66 35.71
N ILE A 418 13.54 4.84 36.64
CA ILE A 418 14.94 4.48 36.43
C ILE A 418 15.12 2.97 36.20
N PRO A 419 14.50 2.07 36.99
CA PRO A 419 14.66 0.62 36.77
C PRO A 419 14.23 0.20 35.36
N VAL A 420 13.15 0.78 34.82
CA VAL A 420 12.69 0.49 33.45
C VAL A 420 13.70 0.96 32.41
N SER A 421 14.33 2.13 32.59
CA SER A 421 15.40 2.61 31.69
C SER A 421 16.69 1.78 31.77
N GLN A 422 16.87 0.93 32.79
CA GLN A 422 18.05 0.08 32.97
C GLN A 422 17.89 -1.31 32.34
N ILE A 423 16.71 -1.61 31.80
CA ILE A 423 16.44 -2.88 31.12
C ILE A 423 17.37 -2.98 29.92
N SER A 424 18.12 -4.08 29.85
CA SER A 424 19.12 -4.31 28.81
C SER A 424 19.14 -5.78 28.39
N THR A 425 19.74 -6.06 27.23
CA THR A 425 19.82 -7.40 26.62
C THR A 425 21.01 -8.24 27.10
N ILE A 426 21.74 -7.78 28.14
CA ILE A 426 23.06 -8.33 28.50
C ILE A 426 22.95 -9.66 29.28
N ALA A 427 22.11 -9.72 30.31
CA ALA A 427 22.01 -10.88 31.20
C ALA A 427 20.63 -10.95 31.90
N GLY A 428 20.09 -12.16 32.02
CA GLY A 428 18.82 -12.42 32.69
C GLY A 428 18.89 -12.23 34.20
N SER A 429 20.06 -12.43 34.82
CA SER A 429 20.33 -12.13 36.23
C SER A 429 20.05 -10.66 36.58
N LYS A 430 20.61 -9.72 35.81
CA LYS A 430 20.35 -8.28 35.97
C LYS A 430 18.90 -7.90 35.69
N LEU A 431 18.26 -8.56 34.72
CA LEU A 431 16.85 -8.32 34.41
C LEU A 431 15.94 -8.70 35.59
N LYS A 432 16.28 -9.78 36.29
CA LYS A 432 15.59 -10.20 37.52
C LYS A 432 15.74 -9.18 38.65
N GLU A 433 16.92 -8.59 38.84
CA GLU A 433 17.12 -7.53 39.84
C GLU A 433 16.22 -6.32 39.57
N ILE A 434 16.11 -5.91 38.31
CA ILE A 434 15.21 -4.82 37.89
C ILE A 434 13.76 -5.17 38.18
N PHE A 435 13.34 -6.39 37.82
CA PHE A 435 11.99 -6.89 38.08
C PHE A 435 11.67 -6.87 39.58
N ASP A 436 12.54 -7.45 40.41
CA ASP A 436 12.36 -7.54 41.86
C ASP A 436 12.34 -6.15 42.50
N LYS A 437 13.12 -5.20 41.98
CA LYS A 437 13.13 -3.79 42.41
C LYS A 437 11.80 -3.09 42.13
N ILE A 438 11.25 -3.26 40.93
CA ILE A 438 9.93 -2.70 40.55
C ILE A 438 8.83 -3.35 41.39
N HIS A 439 8.83 -4.68 41.49
CA HIS A 439 7.85 -5.42 42.28
C HIS A 439 7.89 -5.02 43.76
N SER A 440 9.08 -4.85 44.34
CA SER A 440 9.25 -4.39 45.72
C SER A 440 8.67 -3.00 45.93
N LEU A 441 8.90 -2.06 45.01
CA LEU A 441 8.34 -0.71 45.08
C LEU A 441 6.80 -0.76 45.04
N LEU A 442 6.22 -1.50 44.08
CA LEU A 442 4.77 -1.64 43.93
C LEU A 442 4.11 -2.35 45.11
N SER A 443 4.83 -3.24 45.78
CA SER A 443 4.35 -3.94 46.98
C SER A 443 4.52 -3.13 48.27
N GLY A 444 4.94 -1.86 48.17
CA GLY A 444 5.11 -0.96 49.32
C GLY A 444 6.39 -1.17 50.13
N LYS A 445 7.34 -1.96 49.64
CA LYS A 445 8.65 -2.15 50.29
C LYS A 445 9.58 -0.98 50.00
N LEU A 446 10.58 -0.79 50.87
CA LEU A 446 11.63 0.22 50.69
C LEU A 446 12.58 -0.17 49.56
N VAL A 447 12.80 0.76 48.62
CA VAL A 447 13.69 0.58 47.47
C VAL A 447 14.73 1.69 47.39
N GLN A 448 15.98 1.34 47.06
CA GLN A 448 17.04 2.32 46.90
C GLN A 448 16.99 3.01 45.53
N SER A 449 16.93 4.35 45.54
CA SER A 449 16.93 5.22 44.36
C SER A 449 17.85 6.43 44.61
N GLY A 450 18.92 6.58 43.82
CA GLY A 450 19.81 7.75 43.90
C GLY A 450 20.43 8.00 45.28
N GLY A 451 20.80 6.93 46.01
CA GLY A 451 21.40 7.03 47.35
C GLY A 451 20.41 7.22 48.50
N ARG A 452 19.09 7.18 48.25
CA ARG A 452 18.04 7.27 49.28
C ARG A 452 17.06 6.10 49.19
N SER A 453 16.55 5.66 50.34
CA SER A 453 15.48 4.67 50.40
C SER A 453 14.12 5.35 50.25
N VAL A 454 13.34 4.90 49.27
CA VAL A 454 12.02 5.44 48.94
C VAL A 454 10.98 4.36 49.21
N SER A 455 9.85 4.73 49.80
CA SER A 455 8.70 3.86 50.00
C SER A 455 7.43 4.53 49.51
N VAL A 456 6.53 3.73 48.93
CA VAL A 456 5.20 4.16 48.49
C VAL A 456 4.30 4.49 49.69
N THR A 457 4.56 3.90 50.86
CA THR A 457 3.78 4.16 52.09
C THR A 457 3.92 5.58 52.64
N LEU A 458 4.86 6.38 52.12
CA LEU A 458 5.06 7.78 52.52
C LEU A 458 3.92 8.71 52.10
N ASN A 459 3.11 8.32 51.11
CA ASN A 459 1.97 9.10 50.65
C ASN A 459 0.83 8.17 50.21
N PRO A 460 -0.42 8.38 50.66
CA PRO A 460 -1.56 7.55 50.26
C PRO A 460 -1.81 7.56 48.73
N GLN A 461 -1.46 8.64 48.04
CA GLN A 461 -1.57 8.76 46.57
C GLN A 461 -0.34 8.21 45.83
N GLY A 462 0.70 7.79 46.56
CA GLY A 462 1.97 7.37 45.98
C GLY A 462 1.85 6.10 45.13
N LEU A 463 0.97 5.17 45.50
CA LEU A 463 0.82 3.89 44.79
C LEU A 463 0.27 4.10 43.39
N ASP A 464 -0.85 4.81 43.28
CA ASP A 464 -1.51 5.10 42.02
C ASP A 464 -0.62 5.95 41.10
N PHE A 465 0.10 6.92 41.68
CA PHE A 465 1.09 7.71 40.96
C PHE A 465 2.24 6.86 40.40
N VAL A 466 2.79 5.93 41.19
CA VAL A 466 3.86 5.04 40.75
C VAL A 466 3.36 4.07 39.67
N GLN A 467 2.17 3.50 39.83
CA GLN A 467 1.57 2.62 38.82
C GLN A 467 1.38 3.35 37.48
N TYR A 468 0.85 4.58 37.52
CA TYR A 468 0.68 5.42 36.33
C TYR A 468 2.02 5.77 35.68
N LYS A 469 3.01 6.23 36.46
CA LYS A 469 4.32 6.62 35.92
C LYS A 469 5.12 5.43 35.39
N LEU A 470 4.96 4.27 36.01
CA LEU A 470 5.59 3.03 35.56
C LEU A 470 4.99 2.59 34.21
N ALA A 471 3.66 2.56 34.10
CA ALA A 471 2.96 2.23 32.87
C ALA A 471 3.32 3.20 31.72
N GLU A 472 3.30 4.51 31.99
CA GLU A 472 3.75 5.54 31.05
C GLU A 472 5.19 5.28 30.57
N LYS A 473 6.07 4.86 31.49
CA LYS A 473 7.48 4.64 31.16
C LYS A 473 7.72 3.39 30.32
N PHE A 474 6.97 2.30 30.52
CA PHE A 474 7.05 1.13 29.63
C PHE A 474 6.70 1.51 28.18
N VAL A 475 5.60 2.25 27.98
CA VAL A 475 5.21 2.71 26.64
C VAL A 475 6.23 3.68 26.06
N LYS A 476 6.81 4.58 26.87
CA LYS A 476 7.90 5.48 26.42
C LYS A 476 9.16 4.74 25.97
N GLN A 477 9.51 3.62 26.60
CA GLN A 477 10.63 2.80 26.10
C GLN A 477 10.31 2.17 24.74
N GLY A 478 9.05 1.77 24.50
CA GLY A 478 8.59 1.36 23.18
C GLY A 478 8.72 2.49 22.14
N GLU A 479 8.34 3.70 22.53
CA GLU A 479 8.37 4.89 21.67
C GLU A 479 9.78 5.36 21.30
N GLU A 480 10.75 5.28 22.22
CA GLU A 480 12.11 5.83 22.03
C GLU A 480 13.16 4.73 21.75
N GLU A 481 13.31 3.79 22.69
CA GLU A 481 14.38 2.78 22.67
C GLU A 481 14.08 1.70 21.63
N VAL A 482 12.87 1.12 21.65
CA VAL A 482 12.50 0.05 20.71
C VAL A 482 12.37 0.57 19.29
N ALA A 483 11.98 1.84 19.10
CA ALA A 483 11.94 2.49 17.80
C ALA A 483 13.33 2.60 17.14
N SER A 484 14.40 2.67 17.95
CA SER A 484 15.79 2.74 17.46
C SER A 484 16.48 1.37 17.47
N HIS A 485 16.15 0.53 18.44
CA HIS A 485 16.74 -0.76 18.72
C HIS A 485 15.65 -1.81 18.91
N HIS A 486 15.20 -2.41 17.80
CA HIS A 486 14.04 -3.33 17.79
C HIS A 486 14.21 -4.53 18.76
N GLU A 487 15.45 -4.97 18.98
CA GLU A 487 15.81 -6.09 19.86
C GLU A 487 15.54 -5.79 21.35
N ALA A 488 15.49 -4.52 21.76
CA ALA A 488 15.18 -4.14 23.13
C ALA A 488 13.73 -4.45 23.53
N ALA A 489 12.85 -4.72 22.55
CA ALA A 489 11.44 -5.07 22.80
C ALA A 489 11.28 -6.27 23.74
N PHE A 490 12.09 -7.33 23.56
CA PHE A 490 11.93 -8.59 24.30
C PHE A 490 12.24 -8.49 25.80
N PRO A 491 13.39 -7.95 26.25
CA PRO A 491 13.67 -7.79 27.67
C PRO A 491 12.70 -6.81 28.36
N ILE A 492 12.24 -5.76 27.67
CA ILE A 492 11.24 -4.84 28.21
C ILE A 492 9.88 -5.55 28.35
N ALA A 493 9.47 -6.30 27.32
CA ALA A 493 8.20 -7.01 27.29
C ALA A 493 8.07 -8.08 28.36
N VAL A 494 9.11 -8.89 28.63
CA VAL A 494 9.02 -9.92 29.70
C VAL A 494 8.86 -9.29 31.09
N VAL A 495 9.49 -8.14 31.34
CA VAL A 495 9.34 -7.42 32.60
C VAL A 495 7.93 -6.83 32.70
N ALA A 496 7.45 -6.18 31.63
CA ALA A 496 6.09 -5.64 31.58
C ALA A 496 5.03 -6.74 31.79
N SER A 497 5.16 -7.87 31.10
CA SER A 497 4.32 -9.07 31.25
C SER A 497 4.31 -9.58 32.70
N GLY A 498 5.48 -9.79 33.31
CA GLY A 498 5.54 -10.31 34.67
C GLY A 498 5.00 -9.35 35.73
N ILE A 499 5.15 -8.04 35.53
CA ILE A 499 4.58 -7.00 36.41
C ILE A 499 3.07 -6.95 36.23
N TRP A 500 2.57 -7.03 35.00
CA TRP A 500 1.15 -7.08 34.69
C TRP A 500 0.48 -8.27 35.38
N GLU A 501 1.08 -9.46 35.28
CA GLU A 501 0.56 -10.65 35.97
C GLU A 501 0.53 -10.49 37.51
N LEU A 502 1.40 -9.67 38.12
CA LEU A 502 1.37 -9.42 39.59
C LEU A 502 0.44 -8.27 39.97
N HIS A 503 0.33 -7.28 39.09
CA HIS A 503 -0.34 -6.02 39.33
C HIS A 503 -1.21 -5.67 38.11
N PRO A 504 -2.39 -6.31 37.94
CA PRO A 504 -3.22 -6.15 36.74
C PRO A 504 -3.57 -4.70 36.40
N ARG A 505 -3.76 -3.86 37.43
CA ARG A 505 -4.01 -2.42 37.27
C ARG A 505 -2.88 -1.68 36.54
N VAL A 506 -1.61 -2.10 36.71
CA VAL A 506 -0.48 -1.53 35.95
C VAL A 506 -0.61 -1.89 34.48
N GLY A 507 -1.06 -3.11 34.18
CA GLY A 507 -1.33 -3.57 32.83
C GLY A 507 -2.42 -2.79 32.10
N ASP A 508 -3.54 -2.55 32.78
CA ASP A 508 -4.62 -1.72 32.22
C ASP A 508 -4.13 -0.30 31.92
N LEU A 509 -3.29 0.26 32.79
CA LEU A 509 -2.65 1.57 32.56
C LEU A 509 -1.63 1.52 31.41
N ILE A 510 -0.89 0.42 31.22
CA ILE A 510 0.00 0.24 30.07
C ILE A 510 -0.84 0.27 28.78
N LEU A 511 -1.95 -0.47 28.73
CA LEU A 511 -2.86 -0.44 27.59
C LEU A 511 -3.47 0.94 27.37
N ALA A 512 -3.92 1.62 28.42
CA ALA A 512 -4.49 2.95 28.30
C ALA A 512 -3.50 3.95 27.68
N HIS A 513 -2.24 3.94 28.14
CA HIS A 513 -1.18 4.76 27.57
C HIS A 513 -0.83 4.36 26.14
N LEU A 514 -0.71 3.07 25.86
CA LEU A 514 -0.39 2.54 24.55
C LEU A 514 -1.47 2.90 23.53
N HIS A 515 -2.74 2.66 23.85
CA HIS A 515 -3.87 2.92 22.97
C HIS A 515 -4.08 4.42 22.71
N LYS A 516 -3.75 5.27 23.69
CA LYS A 516 -3.81 6.73 23.52
C LYS A 516 -2.69 7.26 22.64
N LYS A 517 -1.46 6.75 22.81
CA LYS A 517 -0.30 7.19 22.03
C LYS A 517 -0.24 6.55 20.64
N CYS A 518 -0.71 5.31 20.52
CA CYS A 518 -0.72 4.50 19.31
C CYS A 518 -2.13 3.92 19.11
N PRO A 519 -3.08 4.67 18.53
CA PRO A 519 -4.44 4.18 18.30
C PRO A 519 -4.49 2.91 17.43
N TYR A 520 -3.48 2.72 16.59
CA TYR A 520 -3.28 1.55 15.73
C TYR A 520 -3.02 0.24 16.52
N SER A 521 -2.78 0.30 17.82
CA SER A 521 -2.68 -0.89 18.69
C SER A 521 -4.05 -1.48 19.07
N VAL A 522 -5.14 -0.74 18.88
CA VAL A 522 -6.55 -1.17 19.10
C VAL A 522 -7.27 -1.53 17.78
N PRO A 523 -6.51 -1.54 16.68
CA PRO A 523 -6.93 -1.22 15.30
C PRO A 523 -8.24 -0.45 15.19
N PHE A 524 -8.21 0.82 15.55
CA PHE A 524 -9.21 1.79 15.09
C PHE A 524 -8.49 2.94 14.40
N TYR A 525 -9.06 3.42 13.30
CA TYR A 525 -8.58 4.64 12.64
C TYR A 525 -9.45 5.81 13.14
N PRO A 526 -8.88 6.77 13.90
CA PRO A 526 -9.60 7.97 14.29
C PRO A 526 -10.15 8.67 13.04
N THR A 527 -11.46 8.90 12.96
CA THR A 527 -12.07 9.61 11.84
C THR A 527 -11.97 11.13 12.03
N PHE A 528 -11.82 11.87 10.93
CA PHE A 528 -11.89 13.32 10.95
C PHE A 528 -13.33 13.76 11.24
N LYS A 529 -13.53 14.58 12.27
CA LYS A 529 -14.84 15.13 12.63
C LYS A 529 -14.95 16.56 12.10
N GLU A 530 -16.07 16.90 11.46
CA GLU A 530 -16.33 18.27 11.00
C GLU A 530 -16.30 19.25 12.18
N GLY A 531 -15.60 20.38 12.02
CA GLY A 531 -15.39 21.39 13.06
C GLY A 531 -14.15 21.18 13.95
N MET A 532 -13.39 20.10 13.77
CA MET A 532 -12.14 19.87 14.50
C MET A 532 -10.95 20.57 13.85
N ALA A 533 -10.06 21.16 14.66
CA ALA A 533 -8.79 21.69 14.18
C ALA A 533 -7.88 20.56 13.66
N LEU A 534 -7.14 20.82 12.58
CA LEU A 534 -6.22 19.83 12.00
C LEU A 534 -5.18 19.33 13.01
N GLU A 535 -4.70 20.20 13.89
CA GLU A 535 -3.74 19.86 14.95
C GLU A 535 -4.32 18.86 15.97
N ASP A 536 -5.58 19.04 16.36
CA ASP A 536 -6.26 18.13 17.28
C ASP A 536 -6.50 16.76 16.63
N TYR A 537 -6.84 16.75 15.34
CA TYR A 537 -6.94 15.52 14.57
C TYR A 537 -5.61 14.77 14.47
N GLN A 538 -4.51 15.48 14.17
CA GLN A 538 -3.17 14.88 14.14
C GLN A 538 -2.76 14.34 15.52
N ARG A 539 -3.13 15.02 16.61
CA ARG A 539 -2.92 14.51 17.97
C ARG A 539 -3.72 13.24 18.23
N MET A 540 -4.96 13.13 17.73
CA MET A 540 -5.76 11.90 17.81
C MET A 540 -5.12 10.73 17.03
N LEU A 541 -4.48 11.01 15.89
CA LEU A 541 -3.72 10.02 15.12
C LEU A 541 -2.41 9.59 15.80
N GLY A 542 -1.99 10.27 16.87
CA GLY A 542 -0.78 10.00 17.64
C GLY A 542 0.46 10.79 17.20
N TYR A 543 0.32 11.82 16.36
CA TYR A 543 1.43 12.72 16.03
C TYR A 543 1.81 13.57 17.23
N GLN A 544 3.11 13.80 17.40
CA GLN A 544 3.58 14.82 18.33
C GLN A 544 3.49 16.19 17.66
N VAL A 545 2.83 17.13 18.33
CA VAL A 545 2.68 18.52 17.89
C VAL A 545 3.33 19.39 18.96
N THR A 546 4.47 20.01 18.63
CA THR A 546 5.24 20.89 19.52
C THR A 546 5.31 22.27 18.89
N ASP A 547 4.88 23.31 19.60
CA ASP A 547 4.90 24.71 19.13
C ASP A 547 4.33 24.90 17.71
N SER A 548 3.17 24.27 17.45
CA SER A 548 2.48 24.24 16.13
C SER A 548 3.29 23.61 14.98
N LYS A 549 4.36 22.87 15.28
CA LYS A 549 5.06 22.01 14.32
C LYS A 549 4.68 20.56 14.55
N VAL A 550 4.19 19.94 13.49
CA VAL A 550 3.86 18.51 13.45
C VAL A 550 5.13 17.73 13.18
N GLU A 551 5.29 16.63 13.92
CA GLU A 551 6.36 15.67 13.68
C GLU A 551 6.38 15.15 12.23
N GLN A 552 7.58 14.88 11.71
CA GLN A 552 7.75 14.27 10.39
C GLN A 552 7.24 12.82 10.36
N GLN A 553 6.72 12.41 9.19
CA GLN A 553 6.13 11.09 8.97
C GLN A 553 7.07 9.94 9.37
N ASP A 554 8.36 10.02 9.01
CA ASP A 554 9.33 8.96 9.31
C ASP A 554 9.56 8.77 10.81
N ASN A 555 9.61 9.86 11.58
CA ASN A 555 9.79 9.80 13.03
C ASN A 555 8.52 9.27 13.70
N PHE A 556 7.35 9.71 13.23
CA PHE A 556 6.05 9.19 13.65
C PHE A 556 5.96 7.66 13.42
N LEU A 557 6.28 7.18 12.21
CA LEU A 557 6.24 5.76 11.88
C LEU A 557 7.21 4.94 12.72
N LYS A 558 8.43 5.43 12.96
CA LYS A 558 9.41 4.77 13.85
C LYS A 558 8.87 4.63 15.27
N ARG A 559 8.26 5.69 15.83
CA ARG A 559 7.64 5.62 17.17
C ARG A 559 6.48 4.62 17.21
N MET A 560 5.60 4.62 16.21
CA MET A 560 4.48 3.67 16.12
C MET A 560 4.97 2.23 15.97
N SER A 561 5.99 2.01 15.14
CA SER A 561 6.67 0.72 14.96
C SER A 561 7.21 0.20 16.29
N GLY A 562 7.98 1.02 17.03
CA GLY A 562 8.54 0.63 18.32
C GLY A 562 7.47 0.26 19.36
N MET A 563 6.38 1.02 19.42
CA MET A 563 5.24 0.73 20.31
C MET A 563 4.52 -0.58 19.94
N ILE A 564 4.28 -0.84 18.65
CA ILE A 564 3.64 -2.07 18.19
C ILE A 564 4.57 -3.28 18.36
N ARG A 565 5.88 -3.15 18.11
CA ARG A 565 6.87 -4.21 18.38
C ARG A 565 6.91 -4.57 19.87
N LEU A 566 6.88 -3.58 20.75
CA LEU A 566 6.80 -3.81 22.19
C LEU A 566 5.50 -4.55 22.57
N TYR A 567 4.36 -4.08 22.05
CA TYR A 567 3.06 -4.74 22.27
C TYR A 567 3.04 -6.20 21.80
N ALA A 568 3.52 -6.44 20.57
CA ALA A 568 3.67 -7.75 19.95
C ALA A 568 4.59 -8.69 20.76
N ALA A 569 5.61 -8.14 21.43
CA ALA A 569 6.46 -8.88 22.35
C ALA A 569 5.75 -9.20 23.68
N ILE A 570 4.97 -8.28 24.24
CA ILE A 570 4.24 -8.48 25.52
C ILE A 570 3.24 -9.63 25.42
N ILE A 571 2.48 -9.74 24.32
CA ILE A 571 1.42 -10.74 24.16
C ILE A 571 1.93 -12.19 24.01
N GLN A 572 3.19 -12.38 23.62
CA GLN A 572 3.76 -13.70 23.35
C GLN A 572 4.73 -14.17 24.45
N LEU A 573 5.32 -13.24 25.19
CA LEU A 573 6.33 -13.55 26.20
C LEU A 573 5.70 -13.68 27.57
N ARG A 574 6.31 -14.54 28.40
CA ARG A 574 5.91 -14.72 29.79
C ARG A 574 7.13 -14.62 30.69
N TRP A 575 6.95 -14.07 31.88
CA TRP A 575 7.99 -14.04 32.89
C TRP A 575 8.32 -15.45 33.40
N PRO A 576 9.57 -15.92 33.29
CA PRO A 576 9.91 -17.33 33.57
C PRO A 576 10.02 -17.64 35.07
N TYR A 577 10.21 -16.63 35.92
CA TYR A 577 10.45 -16.83 37.35
C TYR A 577 9.16 -16.66 38.17
N GLY A 578 8.77 -17.71 38.89
CA GLY A 578 7.60 -17.71 39.77
C GLY A 578 6.67 -18.86 39.44
N ASN A 579 5.99 -19.40 40.45
CA ASN A 579 5.09 -20.53 40.26
C ASN A 579 3.70 -20.00 39.85
N ARG A 580 3.44 -19.86 38.54
CA ARG A 580 2.20 -19.26 38.04
C ARG A 580 1.40 -20.21 37.16
N GLN A 581 0.22 -20.57 37.66
CA GLN A 581 -0.77 -21.40 36.97
C GLN A 581 -1.78 -20.56 36.17
N GLU A 582 -1.91 -19.27 36.49
CA GLU A 582 -2.87 -18.38 35.84
C GLU A 582 -2.47 -18.06 34.40
N ILE A 583 -3.47 -17.82 33.55
CA ILE A 583 -3.28 -17.47 32.13
C ILE A 583 -2.85 -16.00 32.06
N HIS A 584 -1.91 -15.68 31.15
CA HIS A 584 -1.46 -14.31 30.95
C HIS A 584 -2.67 -13.39 30.63
N PRO A 585 -2.87 -12.28 31.37
CA PRO A 585 -4.07 -11.44 31.26
C PRO A 585 -4.25 -10.81 29.87
N HIS A 586 -3.16 -10.64 29.13
CA HIS A 586 -3.16 -10.08 27.78
C HIS A 586 -2.40 -10.99 26.81
N GLY A 587 -2.93 -12.19 26.58
CA GLY A 587 -2.25 -13.26 25.85
C GLY A 587 -2.25 -13.11 24.32
N LEU A 588 -1.80 -14.17 23.65
CA LEU A 588 -1.64 -14.23 22.20
C LEU A 588 -2.97 -14.17 21.41
N ASN A 589 -4.10 -14.40 22.07
CA ASN A 589 -5.45 -14.18 21.53
C ASN A 589 -5.68 -12.72 21.10
N HIS A 590 -5.13 -11.75 21.83
CA HIS A 590 -5.20 -10.34 21.44
C HIS A 590 -4.39 -10.05 20.18
N GLY A 591 -3.32 -10.81 19.91
CA GLY A 591 -2.58 -10.70 18.66
C GLY A 591 -3.34 -11.20 17.44
N TRP A 592 -4.06 -12.32 17.59
CA TRP A 592 -4.98 -12.81 16.55
C TRP A 592 -6.10 -11.81 16.28
N ARG A 593 -6.73 -11.27 17.34
CA ARG A 593 -7.77 -10.25 17.22
C ARG A 593 -7.24 -8.99 16.51
N TRP A 594 -6.04 -8.54 16.86
CA TRP A 594 -5.40 -7.37 16.25
C TRP A 594 -5.22 -7.56 14.73
N LEU A 595 -4.68 -8.71 14.30
CA LEU A 595 -4.52 -9.00 12.88
C LEU A 595 -5.86 -9.14 12.14
N ALA A 596 -6.82 -9.87 12.72
CA ALA A 596 -8.13 -10.01 12.10
C ALA A 596 -8.82 -8.64 11.94
N GLN A 597 -8.73 -7.78 12.95
CA GLN A 597 -9.39 -6.48 12.94
C GLN A 597 -8.72 -5.51 11.96
N ILE A 598 -7.38 -5.50 11.85
CA ILE A 598 -6.69 -4.63 10.89
C ILE A 598 -6.95 -5.06 9.44
N LEU A 599 -6.96 -6.37 9.16
CA LEU A 599 -7.20 -6.90 7.81
C LEU A 599 -8.67 -6.75 7.34
N ASN A 600 -9.60 -6.59 8.29
CA ASN A 600 -11.01 -6.32 7.99
C ASN A 600 -11.30 -4.83 7.74
N MET A 601 -10.32 -3.93 7.87
CA MET A 601 -10.45 -2.51 7.58
C MET A 601 -9.67 -2.11 6.34
N GLU A 602 -10.03 -0.98 5.72
CA GLU A 602 -9.25 -0.42 4.61
C GLU A 602 -7.86 0.00 5.10
N PRO A 603 -6.76 -0.43 4.44
CA PRO A 603 -5.43 -0.04 4.85
C PRO A 603 -5.24 1.48 4.74
N LEU A 604 -4.36 2.00 5.58
CA LEU A 604 -3.74 3.31 5.43
C LEU A 604 -2.39 3.14 4.73
N SER A 605 -2.11 3.96 3.72
CA SER A 605 -0.98 3.82 2.77
C SER A 605 0.32 3.30 3.41
N ASP A 606 0.99 4.14 4.20
CA ASP A 606 2.31 3.81 4.78
C ASP A 606 2.21 3.16 6.17
N VAL A 607 1.21 3.58 6.96
CA VAL A 607 1.04 3.14 8.36
C VAL A 607 0.71 1.66 8.44
N THR A 608 -0.26 1.19 7.64
CA THR A 608 -0.76 -0.19 7.80
C THR A 608 0.28 -1.20 7.35
N ALA A 609 0.94 -0.95 6.21
CA ALA A 609 2.00 -1.82 5.72
C ALA A 609 3.19 -1.91 6.71
N THR A 610 3.61 -0.78 7.28
CA THR A 610 4.69 -0.73 8.27
C THR A 610 4.34 -1.53 9.52
N LEU A 611 3.22 -1.22 10.16
CA LEU A 611 2.84 -1.86 11.43
C LEU A 611 2.55 -3.34 11.27
N LEU A 612 1.98 -3.75 10.12
CA LEU A 612 1.71 -5.16 9.84
C LEU A 612 3.00 -5.96 9.67
N PHE A 613 3.99 -5.41 8.95
CA PHE A 613 5.32 -6.02 8.85
C PHE A 613 5.97 -6.15 10.23
N ASP A 614 6.03 -5.06 10.99
CA ASP A 614 6.70 -5.04 12.29
C ASP A 614 6.03 -5.98 13.31
N PHE A 615 4.71 -6.07 13.28
CA PHE A 615 3.94 -6.98 14.13
C PHE A 615 4.19 -8.45 13.76
N LEU A 616 4.17 -8.78 12.46
CA LEU A 616 4.41 -10.14 11.98
C LEU A 616 5.86 -10.59 12.19
N GLU A 617 6.83 -9.70 12.03
CA GLU A 617 8.24 -9.98 12.31
C GLU A 617 8.45 -10.36 13.78
N VAL A 618 7.74 -9.70 14.70
CA VAL A 618 7.90 -9.93 16.14
C VAL A 618 7.01 -11.08 16.64
N CYS A 619 5.74 -11.15 16.28
CA CYS A 619 4.78 -12.11 16.85
C CYS A 619 4.42 -13.27 15.91
N GLY A 620 4.80 -13.20 14.63
CA GLY A 620 4.38 -14.17 13.61
C GLY A 620 4.81 -15.61 13.93
N ASN A 621 6.02 -15.81 14.46
CA ASN A 621 6.49 -17.14 14.86
C ASN A 621 5.62 -17.76 15.98
N ALA A 622 5.26 -16.97 17.00
CA ALA A 622 4.41 -17.43 18.10
C ALA A 622 2.97 -17.72 17.62
N LEU A 623 2.40 -16.83 16.79
CA LEU A 623 1.08 -17.00 16.20
C LEU A 623 0.99 -18.23 15.30
N MET A 624 2.04 -18.47 14.50
CA MET A 624 2.16 -19.65 13.65
C MET A 624 2.17 -20.93 14.49
N LYS A 625 2.92 -20.98 15.60
CA LYS A 625 2.97 -22.15 16.48
C LYS A 625 1.62 -22.42 17.16
N GLN A 626 0.92 -21.38 17.59
CA GLN A 626 -0.34 -21.50 18.32
C GLN A 626 -1.53 -21.84 17.42
N TYR A 627 -1.68 -21.13 16.29
CA TYR A 627 -2.88 -21.21 15.42
C TYR A 627 -2.64 -21.99 14.13
N GLN A 628 -1.40 -22.36 13.83
CA GLN A 628 -0.99 -23.25 12.73
C GLN A 628 -1.68 -22.91 11.41
N VAL A 629 -2.54 -23.81 10.92
CA VAL A 629 -3.24 -23.70 9.63
C VAL A 629 -4.09 -22.42 9.55
N GLN A 630 -4.72 -22.00 10.64
CA GLN A 630 -5.56 -20.79 10.60
C GLN A 630 -4.70 -19.54 10.35
N PHE A 631 -3.48 -19.51 10.91
CA PHE A 631 -2.57 -18.41 10.67
C PHE A 631 -2.05 -18.39 9.24
N TRP A 632 -1.72 -19.56 8.65
CA TRP A 632 -1.35 -19.65 7.25
C TRP A 632 -2.44 -19.15 6.30
N LYS A 633 -3.71 -19.47 6.57
CA LYS A 633 -4.84 -18.93 5.80
C LYS A 633 -4.87 -17.39 5.85
N MET A 634 -4.62 -16.80 7.02
CA MET A 634 -4.56 -15.34 7.18
C MET A 634 -3.39 -14.72 6.41
N LEU A 635 -2.23 -15.38 6.35
CA LEU A 635 -1.08 -14.91 5.57
C LEU A 635 -1.31 -14.98 4.06
N ILE A 636 -2.01 -16.03 3.59
CA ILE A 636 -2.40 -16.18 2.19
C ILE A 636 -3.42 -15.09 1.83
N LEU A 637 -4.45 -14.88 2.67
CA LEU A 637 -5.42 -13.79 2.52
C LEU A 637 -4.73 -12.42 2.44
N LEU A 638 -3.77 -12.17 3.33
CA LEU A 638 -2.98 -10.95 3.32
C LEU A 638 -2.25 -10.75 1.98
N LYS A 639 -1.61 -11.81 1.46
CA LYS A 639 -0.88 -11.76 0.19
C LYS A 639 -1.79 -11.63 -1.04
N GLU A 640 -2.89 -12.36 -1.09
CA GLU A 640 -3.74 -12.47 -2.28
C GLU A 640 -4.76 -11.34 -2.36
N ASP A 641 -5.40 -10.99 -1.24
CA ASP A 641 -6.55 -10.07 -1.23
C ASP A 641 -6.19 -8.70 -0.64
N TYR A 642 -5.34 -8.65 0.39
CA TYR A 642 -5.04 -7.40 1.10
C TYR A 642 -3.89 -6.60 0.46
N PHE A 643 -2.91 -7.27 -0.16
CA PHE A 643 -1.83 -6.59 -0.88
C PHE A 643 -2.32 -5.73 -2.04
N PRO A 644 -3.22 -6.19 -2.94
CA PRO A 644 -3.78 -5.33 -3.98
C PRO A 644 -4.46 -4.07 -3.44
N ARG A 645 -5.10 -4.15 -2.27
CA ARG A 645 -5.73 -3.00 -1.59
C ARG A 645 -4.69 -1.97 -1.16
N ILE A 646 -3.57 -2.42 -0.58
CA ILE A 646 -2.45 -1.52 -0.24
C ILE A 646 -1.84 -0.90 -1.50
N GLU A 647 -1.65 -1.68 -2.57
CA GLU A 647 -1.11 -1.20 -3.84
C GLU A 647 -1.99 -0.10 -4.47
N ALA A 648 -3.31 -0.23 -4.38
CA ALA A 648 -4.26 0.74 -4.94
C ALA A 648 -4.25 2.11 -4.24
N ILE A 649 -3.99 2.14 -2.93
CA ILE A 649 -4.03 3.38 -2.13
C ILE A 649 -2.65 4.05 -1.96
N THR A 650 -1.57 3.30 -2.21
CA THR A 650 -0.20 3.75 -1.88
C THR A 650 0.46 4.36 -3.11
N SER A 651 0.87 5.63 -2.99
CA SER A 651 1.63 6.30 -4.05
C SER A 651 3.01 5.67 -4.26
N SER A 652 3.56 5.79 -5.48
CA SER A 652 4.87 5.21 -5.82
C SER A 652 6.02 5.66 -4.91
N GLY A 653 5.95 6.89 -4.36
CA GLY A 653 6.94 7.42 -3.42
C GLY A 653 6.88 6.84 -2.01
N GLN A 654 5.81 6.14 -1.63
CA GLN A 654 5.59 5.56 -0.29
C GLN A 654 5.57 4.02 -0.30
N MET A 655 5.88 3.39 -1.43
CA MET A 655 5.79 1.94 -1.60
C MET A 655 6.83 1.14 -0.80
N GLY A 656 7.83 1.81 -0.20
CA GLY A 656 8.92 1.17 0.52
C GLY A 656 8.46 0.26 1.67
N SER A 657 7.42 0.66 2.41
CA SER A 657 6.87 -0.13 3.52
C SER A 657 6.11 -1.37 3.03
N PHE A 658 5.35 -1.22 1.94
CA PHE A 658 4.68 -2.34 1.28
C PHE A 658 5.68 -3.37 0.71
N ILE A 659 6.75 -2.91 0.05
CA ILE A 659 7.78 -3.81 -0.50
C ILE A 659 8.46 -4.64 0.60
N ARG A 660 8.76 -4.04 1.77
CA ARG A 660 9.32 -4.78 2.91
C ARG A 660 8.38 -5.87 3.42
N LEU A 661 7.09 -5.54 3.59
CA LEU A 661 6.05 -6.49 3.99
C LEU A 661 5.93 -7.66 2.98
N LYS A 662 5.91 -7.34 1.68
CA LYS A 662 5.83 -8.32 0.60
C LYS A 662 7.02 -9.28 0.59
N GLN A 663 8.24 -8.75 0.62
CA GLN A 663 9.46 -9.56 0.66
C GLN A 663 9.53 -10.46 1.91
N PHE A 664 9.07 -9.96 3.06
CA PHE A 664 9.01 -10.74 4.29
C PHE A 664 8.04 -11.91 4.15
N LEU A 665 6.81 -11.67 3.70
CA LEU A 665 5.80 -12.72 3.54
C LEU A 665 6.16 -13.74 2.47
N GLU A 666 6.71 -13.31 1.33
CA GLU A 666 7.13 -14.22 0.26
C GLU A 666 8.18 -15.21 0.77
N LYS A 667 9.18 -14.75 1.53
CA LYS A 667 10.17 -15.62 2.18
C LYS A 667 9.54 -16.58 3.18
N CYS A 668 8.61 -16.10 4.01
CA CYS A 668 7.96 -16.94 5.02
C CYS A 668 7.07 -18.03 4.37
N LEU A 669 6.30 -17.66 3.35
CA LEU A 669 5.43 -18.60 2.61
C LEU A 669 6.24 -19.64 1.83
N GLN A 670 7.35 -19.24 1.22
CA GLN A 670 8.24 -20.16 0.51
C GLN A 670 8.91 -21.16 1.45
N HIS A 671 9.41 -20.71 2.60
CA HIS A 671 10.05 -21.59 3.59
C HIS A 671 9.05 -22.37 4.44
N LYS A 672 7.76 -22.02 4.41
CA LYS A 672 6.72 -22.57 5.30
C LYS A 672 7.07 -22.44 6.79
N ASP A 673 7.83 -21.41 7.13
CA ASP A 673 8.25 -21.08 8.49
C ASP A 673 8.42 -19.56 8.61
N ILE A 674 8.14 -19.04 9.81
CA ILE A 674 8.39 -17.64 10.14
C ILE A 674 9.60 -17.59 11.06
N PRO A 675 10.68 -16.87 10.68
CA PRO A 675 11.86 -16.77 11.50
C PRO A 675 11.55 -16.31 12.92
N VAL A 676 12.26 -16.85 13.91
CA VAL A 676 12.24 -16.33 15.27
C VAL A 676 12.75 -14.87 15.23
N PRO A 677 12.09 -13.94 15.94
CA PRO A 677 12.51 -12.54 15.92
C PRO A 677 13.96 -12.36 16.35
N LYS A 678 14.69 -11.47 15.68
CA LYS A 678 16.06 -11.12 16.08
C LYS A 678 16.02 -10.45 17.45
N GLY A 679 16.89 -10.87 18.38
CA GLY A 679 16.91 -10.40 19.76
C GLY A 679 16.03 -11.19 20.73
N PHE A 680 15.38 -12.28 20.29
CA PHE A 680 14.59 -13.13 21.19
C PHE A 680 15.45 -13.69 22.34
N LEU A 681 14.89 -13.74 23.55
CA LEU A 681 15.62 -14.14 24.76
C LEU A 681 15.88 -15.65 24.78
N THR A 682 17.14 -16.04 24.57
CA THR A 682 17.56 -17.44 24.51
C THR A 682 17.80 -18.04 25.90
N SER A 683 17.90 -19.36 25.99
CA SER A 683 18.28 -20.04 27.25
C SER A 683 19.68 -19.69 27.76
N SER A 684 20.55 -19.13 26.91
CA SER A 684 21.85 -18.59 27.32
C SER A 684 21.65 -17.31 28.12
N PHE A 685 20.83 -16.38 27.60
CA PHE A 685 20.50 -15.12 28.27
C PHE A 685 19.97 -15.33 29.70
N TRP A 686 19.08 -16.30 29.91
CA TRP A 686 18.51 -16.58 31.24
C TRP A 686 19.49 -17.24 32.22
N ARG A 687 20.57 -17.86 31.72
CA ARG A 687 21.60 -18.51 32.55
C ARG A 687 22.77 -17.57 32.89
N SER A 688 22.93 -16.50 32.13
CA SER A 688 23.84 -15.37 32.39
C SER A 688 23.29 -14.44 33.47
#